data_AF-A0A952YLI4-F1
#
_entry.id   AF-A0A952YLI4-F1
#
_cell.length_a   1.000
_cell.length_b   1.000
_cell.length_c   1.000
_cell.angle_alpha   90.00
_cell.angle_beta   90.00
_cell.angle_gamma   90.00
#
_symmetry.space_group_name_H-M   'P 1'
#
loop_
_entity.id
_entity.type
_entity.pdbx_description
1 polymer ?
#
loop_
_entity_poly.entity_id
_entity_poly.type
_entity_poly.pdbx_seq_one_letter_code
_entity_poly.pdbx_strand_id
1 'polypeptide(L)'
;MAERAVHPRSIAFDARHWLRRLGYGVAALLVLWGLMWLGLPPLLKWQLQKQGSAALGRQVSIERIDVRPWSLVFDLQGLQVANAAGTSTQFSVRRVYIDMELQSLLRWAPVVDALRIEAPELHVQHTDDGRLDLDDVIQRLQAPADEPGEPGGPVRFAIFNIDVTDGALTLEDRSVGVTHRLHQLNLSVPFLSNLGSRREVVTEPRLAFELNGSRFDTRAATTPFAQDRETRVRLQIPDLDVQPYLAYWPASLPARLRSAHLHLDLSLAFEQHDQPTLVLSGQAAVSDVAFSEGDEVWLRWQRLAVDLDRVEVLRQRASVARVRLTGPALTVTRDARGGINLQRMLASLPVSQPVSQPASQPASGSSSSTAGWQLAVNEVTLEEGAVHWRDAAVRPQADVSLSAMQFKATGLTWPVQQAVPLSLDARLGDTPLQLSGRATDQEASAQLTLGELPLSVAAPYVAQYLTLPLAGRAQAALEFHWRAAAEPAPPGLRIDIKNLSLDDVLLGSARQPQVAWSSLTVADGALDLMARRIEVGRMALRGPRVALERRADGRWQAQDWLRSTSPASAADEPAAPSPAPAWDVRLNEVALDGGRVAFVDEQPGQRVALNIDGLSLRAANVQPLAAKPPPTTLKLQARLTQAPAGDGPREVGTPAQLRFDGRVQLPGATTGAGARGQLVLERVPLHAFVPYVADQLNNLEVLRAEAGLQGELDLSLSDAGPRVDLRANASIDDLRANSIAPAEELLTWASLQLRGLAVRVVPGEATVIGVDETALSDYFARVLIDEQGRINLQGLLKSSAPQQPQAPTPQAQAPEQSAAPAQIRIGPISLVNGRVRFSDRFIKPNYTANLSEVTGRLSAFSSEPPAPGQPLALADLSLKGRAEGTALLDVAGQINPLATPLAMDIKGQVRDLELPPLSPYSAKYAGYGIERGKLSVDVRYRIEPSGQLEASNQIVLNQLSFGERDPASSANLPVKLAVALLADRDGVIDINLPISGSLNDPQFRLGPIIVRLIVNLIGKAITAPFSLIANALSAGGADASRIAFEPGRATLDDADRRQLDAVAKALLNRPALRLTIVGEANAEAERAGWQAARLDELLRTEKRRQLARAGGEVPARPVIEAAEREALLREAYRRADIPKPRNFIGIAKDIPVPEMEALLLAAQVPDEQAMRELAVARAVAVKEHLLRQQLAEDRVFLGAPRLGSAGQGEATKAQVELQLAAR
;
A
#
# COMPACT_ATOMS: atom_id res chain seq x y z
N MET A 1 -95.08 -91.90 7.64
CA MET A 1 -96.48 -92.01 8.10
C MET A 1 -97.37 -91.22 7.14
N ALA A 2 -98.41 -91.89 6.64
CA ALA A 2 -99.62 -91.39 5.95
C ALA A 2 -99.43 -90.46 4.73
N GLU A 3 -99.58 -90.95 3.49
CA GLU A 3 -100.85 -91.17 2.76
C GLU A 3 -101.77 -89.94 2.72
N ARG A 4 -101.92 -89.36 1.51
CA ARG A 4 -103.26 -89.14 0.93
C ARG A 4 -103.15 -88.87 -0.58
N ALA A 5 -103.62 -89.86 -1.34
CA ALA A 5 -103.91 -89.76 -2.76
C ALA A 5 -105.26 -89.07 -2.99
N VAL A 6 -105.37 -88.22 -4.01
CA VAL A 6 -106.64 -87.88 -4.69
C VAL A 6 -106.36 -87.66 -6.19
N HIS A 7 -107.23 -88.24 -7.01
CA HIS A 7 -107.20 -88.42 -8.47
C HIS A 7 -106.95 -87.18 -9.37
N PRO A 8 -106.43 -87.38 -10.61
CA PRO A 8 -106.24 -86.32 -11.60
C PRO A 8 -107.54 -85.99 -12.36
N ARG A 9 -107.87 -84.70 -12.47
CA ARG A 9 -108.84 -84.16 -13.44
C ARG A 9 -108.09 -83.48 -14.58
N SER A 10 -108.23 -84.01 -15.79
CA SER A 10 -107.80 -83.37 -17.04
C SER A 10 -108.66 -82.15 -17.33
N ILE A 11 -108.08 -80.96 -17.22
CA ILE A 11 -108.68 -79.70 -17.68
C ILE A 11 -108.17 -79.45 -19.10
N ALA A 12 -109.02 -79.66 -20.10
CA ALA A 12 -108.77 -79.22 -21.46
C ALA A 12 -108.78 -77.68 -21.49
N PHE A 13 -107.60 -77.08 -21.66
CA PHE A 13 -107.46 -75.63 -21.83
C PHE A 13 -107.91 -75.26 -23.25
N ASP A 14 -109.02 -74.53 -23.36
CA ASP A 14 -109.51 -74.01 -24.63
C ASP A 14 -108.64 -72.80 -25.07
N ALA A 15 -107.53 -73.11 -25.74
CA ALA A 15 -106.50 -72.16 -26.13
C ALA A 15 -107.00 -71.03 -27.04
N ARG A 16 -108.15 -71.19 -27.72
CA ARG A 16 -108.64 -70.22 -28.74
C ARG A 16 -109.11 -68.87 -28.17
N HIS A 17 -109.65 -68.82 -26.95
CA HIS A 17 -110.16 -67.56 -26.36
C HIS A 17 -109.07 -66.67 -25.78
N TRP A 18 -108.05 -67.28 -25.18
CA TRP A 18 -106.85 -66.54 -24.75
C TRP A 18 -106.03 -66.07 -25.96
N LEU A 19 -105.93 -66.86 -27.04
CA LEU A 19 -105.29 -66.40 -28.28
C LEU A 19 -105.99 -65.20 -28.94
N ARG A 20 -107.33 -65.10 -28.91
CA ARG A 20 -108.05 -63.93 -29.46
C ARG A 20 -107.95 -62.68 -28.59
N ARG A 21 -108.00 -62.82 -27.26
CA ARG A 21 -107.78 -61.68 -26.34
C ARG A 21 -106.34 -61.20 -26.38
N LEU A 22 -105.39 -62.12 -26.54
CA LEU A 22 -103.99 -61.82 -26.78
C LEU A 22 -103.81 -61.18 -28.17
N GLY A 23 -104.53 -61.63 -29.20
CA GLY A 23 -104.54 -61.01 -30.54
C GLY A 23 -105.11 -59.59 -30.57
N TYR A 24 -106.24 -59.32 -29.90
CA TYR A 24 -106.78 -57.96 -29.77
C TYR A 24 -105.92 -57.07 -28.86
N GLY A 25 -105.33 -57.64 -27.80
CA GLY A 25 -104.35 -56.93 -26.96
C GLY A 25 -103.10 -56.54 -27.74
N VAL A 26 -102.56 -57.45 -28.55
CA VAL A 26 -101.41 -57.20 -29.43
C VAL A 26 -101.77 -56.18 -30.53
N ALA A 27 -102.94 -56.27 -31.17
CA ALA A 27 -103.38 -55.31 -32.17
C ALA A 27 -103.60 -53.91 -31.57
N ALA A 28 -104.24 -53.80 -30.40
CA ALA A 28 -104.41 -52.53 -29.69
C ALA A 28 -103.06 -51.95 -29.24
N LEU A 29 -102.13 -52.79 -28.77
CA LEU A 29 -100.76 -52.40 -28.45
C LEU A 29 -100.01 -51.91 -29.69
N LEU A 30 -100.12 -52.60 -30.83
CA LEU A 30 -99.50 -52.21 -32.10
C LEU A 30 -100.08 -50.90 -32.67
N VAL A 31 -101.39 -50.68 -32.55
CA VAL A 31 -102.05 -49.42 -32.95
C VAL A 31 -101.64 -48.29 -31.99
N LEU A 32 -101.66 -48.50 -30.67
CA LEU A 32 -101.20 -47.54 -29.68
C LEU A 32 -99.71 -47.20 -29.89
N TRP A 33 -98.89 -48.20 -30.21
CA TRP A 33 -97.47 -48.02 -30.56
C TRP A 33 -97.28 -47.26 -31.87
N GLY A 34 -98.05 -47.55 -32.92
CA GLY A 34 -98.00 -46.81 -34.18
C GLY A 34 -98.43 -45.35 -34.02
N LEU A 35 -99.44 -45.10 -33.19
CA LEU A 35 -99.87 -43.74 -32.80
C LEU A 35 -98.81 -43.03 -31.97
N MET A 36 -98.13 -43.72 -31.04
CA MET A 36 -96.98 -43.16 -30.33
C MET A 36 -95.84 -42.83 -31.29
N TRP A 37 -95.48 -43.72 -32.22
CA TRP A 37 -94.38 -43.46 -33.16
C TRP A 37 -94.63 -42.23 -34.06
N LEU A 38 -95.87 -42.00 -34.50
CA LEU A 38 -96.23 -40.86 -35.36
C LEU A 38 -96.49 -39.56 -34.57
N GLY A 39 -97.14 -39.65 -33.40
CA GLY A 39 -97.60 -38.50 -32.62
C GLY A 39 -96.62 -38.02 -31.55
N LEU A 40 -95.78 -38.91 -31.00
CA LEU A 40 -94.85 -38.58 -29.91
C LEU A 40 -93.71 -37.64 -30.34
N PRO A 41 -93.07 -37.79 -31.52
CA PRO A 41 -92.01 -36.86 -31.94
C PRO A 41 -92.43 -35.38 -32.05
N PRO A 42 -93.52 -35.00 -32.76
CA PRO A 42 -93.94 -33.59 -32.82
C PRO A 42 -94.47 -33.08 -31.46
N LEU A 43 -95.11 -33.94 -30.67
CA LEU A 43 -95.60 -33.59 -29.33
C LEU A 43 -94.45 -33.32 -28.36
N LEU A 44 -93.42 -34.18 -28.34
CA LEU A 44 -92.21 -33.97 -27.54
C LEU A 44 -91.45 -32.74 -28.01
N LYS A 45 -91.37 -32.48 -29.32
CA LYS A 45 -90.73 -31.28 -29.85
C LYS A 45 -91.40 -30.02 -29.31
N TRP A 46 -92.72 -29.92 -29.43
CA TRP A 46 -93.49 -28.80 -28.90
C TRP A 46 -93.37 -28.68 -27.37
N GLN A 47 -93.50 -29.80 -26.64
CA GLN A 47 -93.46 -29.82 -25.18
C GLN A 47 -92.07 -29.46 -24.64
N LEU A 48 -90.99 -29.97 -25.24
CA LEU A 48 -89.62 -29.67 -24.84
C LEU A 48 -89.25 -28.21 -25.15
N GLN A 49 -89.69 -27.66 -26.29
CA GLN A 49 -89.51 -26.24 -26.58
C GLN A 49 -90.27 -25.36 -25.58
N LYS A 50 -91.54 -25.69 -25.29
CA LYS A 50 -92.37 -24.92 -24.36
C LYS A 50 -91.87 -25.00 -22.92
N GLN A 51 -91.68 -26.22 -22.41
CA GLN A 51 -91.23 -26.45 -21.03
C GLN A 51 -89.76 -26.04 -20.85
N GLY A 52 -88.90 -26.31 -21.83
CA GLY A 52 -87.51 -25.87 -21.81
C GLY A 52 -87.42 -24.34 -21.80
N SER A 53 -88.24 -23.65 -22.60
CA SER A 53 -88.25 -22.19 -22.59
C SER A 53 -88.78 -21.60 -21.29
N ALA A 54 -89.79 -22.23 -20.69
CA ALA A 54 -90.33 -21.82 -19.40
C ALA A 54 -89.35 -22.08 -18.24
N ALA A 55 -88.70 -23.25 -18.24
CA ALA A 55 -87.75 -23.64 -17.20
C ALA A 55 -86.46 -22.80 -17.23
N LEU A 56 -85.95 -22.50 -18.42
CA LEU A 56 -84.72 -21.71 -18.58
C LEU A 56 -84.99 -20.19 -18.60
N GLY A 57 -86.21 -19.77 -18.92
CA GLY A 57 -86.56 -18.37 -19.17
C GLY A 57 -85.94 -17.80 -20.46
N ARG A 58 -85.57 -18.68 -21.41
CA ARG A 58 -84.91 -18.34 -22.67
C ARG A 58 -85.55 -19.10 -23.83
N GLN A 59 -85.48 -18.58 -25.05
CA GLN A 59 -86.08 -19.27 -26.19
C GLN A 59 -85.30 -20.56 -26.51
N VAL A 60 -85.97 -21.71 -26.40
CA VAL A 60 -85.43 -23.03 -26.79
C VAL A 60 -86.02 -23.43 -28.14
N SER A 61 -85.15 -23.74 -29.10
CA SER A 61 -85.52 -24.29 -30.40
C SER A 61 -84.88 -25.66 -30.61
N ILE A 62 -85.57 -26.53 -31.36
CA ILE A 62 -85.16 -27.90 -31.67
C ILE A 62 -85.44 -28.11 -33.15
N GLU A 63 -84.48 -28.63 -33.90
CA GLU A 63 -84.65 -28.92 -35.33
C GLU A 63 -85.53 -30.16 -35.54
N ARG A 64 -85.15 -31.28 -34.93
CA ARG A 64 -85.82 -32.57 -35.13
C ARG A 64 -85.73 -33.45 -33.87
N ILE A 65 -86.76 -34.24 -33.63
CA ILE A 65 -86.78 -35.31 -32.61
C ILE A 65 -87.25 -36.57 -33.31
N ASP A 66 -86.56 -37.68 -33.08
CA ASP A 66 -87.00 -39.02 -33.45
C ASP A 66 -87.11 -39.88 -32.18
N VAL A 67 -88.22 -40.60 -32.04
CA VAL A 67 -88.41 -41.59 -30.97
C VAL A 67 -88.73 -42.93 -31.60
N ARG A 68 -87.95 -43.96 -31.25
CA ARG A 68 -88.19 -45.35 -31.70
C ARG A 68 -88.70 -46.17 -30.52
N PRO A 69 -90.03 -46.33 -30.36
CA PRO A 69 -90.59 -46.96 -29.18
C PRO A 69 -90.24 -48.45 -29.02
N TRP A 70 -89.91 -49.16 -30.11
CA TRP A 70 -89.53 -50.59 -30.05
C TRP A 70 -88.11 -50.82 -29.54
N SER A 71 -87.19 -49.91 -29.84
CA SER A 71 -85.80 -49.94 -29.37
C SER A 71 -85.57 -48.97 -28.22
N LEU A 72 -86.61 -48.25 -27.77
CA LEU A 72 -86.57 -47.22 -26.72
C LEU A 72 -85.47 -46.16 -26.93
N VAL A 73 -85.21 -45.82 -28.20
CA VAL A 73 -84.22 -44.80 -28.57
C VAL A 73 -84.89 -43.43 -28.68
N PHE A 74 -84.25 -42.43 -28.08
CA PHE A 74 -84.57 -41.01 -28.21
C PHE A 74 -83.40 -40.28 -28.87
N ASP A 75 -83.63 -39.63 -30.01
CA ASP A 75 -82.62 -38.92 -30.80
C ASP A 75 -83.10 -37.50 -31.09
N LEU A 76 -82.45 -36.50 -30.49
CA LEU A 76 -82.75 -35.08 -30.66
C LEU A 76 -81.63 -34.43 -31.47
N GLN A 77 -82.00 -33.71 -32.53
CA GLN A 77 -81.06 -32.99 -33.40
C GLN A 77 -81.32 -31.48 -33.38
N GLY A 78 -80.23 -30.71 -33.37
CA GLY A 78 -80.24 -29.24 -33.48
C GLY A 78 -80.94 -28.53 -32.31
N LEU A 79 -80.54 -28.81 -31.06
CA LEU A 79 -80.98 -28.05 -29.88
C LEU A 79 -80.28 -26.69 -29.87
N GLN A 80 -81.02 -25.61 -29.70
CA GLN A 80 -80.44 -24.27 -29.50
C GLN A 80 -81.21 -23.51 -28.43
N VAL A 81 -80.48 -22.79 -27.58
CA VAL A 81 -81.00 -21.89 -26.55
C VAL A 81 -80.45 -20.51 -26.82
N ALA A 82 -81.32 -19.54 -27.03
CA ALA A 82 -80.93 -18.15 -27.26
C ALA A 82 -80.35 -17.51 -25.98
N ASN A 83 -79.60 -16.42 -26.13
CA ASN A 83 -79.22 -15.55 -25.03
C ASN A 83 -80.44 -14.78 -24.46
N ALA A 84 -80.26 -14.08 -23.34
CA ALA A 84 -81.35 -13.32 -22.71
C ALA A 84 -81.95 -12.23 -23.63
N ALA A 85 -81.16 -11.69 -24.57
CA ALA A 85 -81.61 -10.71 -25.56
C ALA A 85 -82.33 -11.33 -26.78
N GLY A 86 -82.28 -12.65 -26.96
CA GLY A 86 -82.84 -13.36 -28.12
C GLY A 86 -82.08 -13.13 -29.44
N THR A 87 -80.89 -12.53 -29.39
CA THR A 87 -80.14 -12.06 -30.58
C THR A 87 -79.03 -13.02 -31.03
N SER A 88 -78.54 -13.88 -30.14
CA SER A 88 -77.50 -14.86 -30.44
C SER A 88 -77.75 -16.17 -29.70
N THR A 89 -77.11 -17.25 -30.17
CA THR A 89 -77.18 -18.57 -29.53
C THR A 89 -76.26 -18.60 -28.31
N GLN A 90 -76.81 -18.92 -27.14
CA GLN A 90 -76.05 -19.09 -25.90
C GLN A 90 -75.55 -20.52 -25.72
N PHE A 91 -76.42 -21.49 -26.00
CA PHE A 91 -76.12 -22.91 -25.90
C PHE A 91 -76.66 -23.64 -27.11
N SER A 92 -75.89 -24.54 -27.71
CA SER A 92 -76.36 -25.40 -28.79
C SER A 92 -75.85 -26.82 -28.63
N VAL A 93 -76.59 -27.78 -29.19
CA VAL A 93 -76.16 -29.18 -29.27
C VAL A 93 -76.55 -29.72 -30.64
N ARG A 94 -75.60 -30.29 -31.37
CA ARG A 94 -75.87 -30.88 -32.69
C ARG A 94 -76.79 -32.10 -32.57
N ARG A 95 -76.49 -33.01 -31.64
CA ARG A 95 -77.28 -34.23 -31.41
C ARG A 95 -77.23 -34.72 -29.97
N VAL A 96 -78.36 -35.15 -29.43
CA VAL A 96 -78.47 -35.88 -28.16
C VAL A 96 -79.12 -37.23 -28.44
N TYR A 97 -78.38 -38.31 -28.26
CA TYR A 97 -78.83 -39.68 -28.46
C TYR A 97 -78.90 -40.42 -27.13
N ILE A 98 -80.06 -40.99 -26.80
CA ILE A 98 -80.31 -41.75 -25.59
C ILE A 98 -80.89 -43.11 -25.97
N ASP A 99 -80.26 -44.18 -25.53
CA ASP A 99 -80.70 -45.56 -25.73
C ASP A 99 -81.14 -46.16 -24.39
N MET A 100 -82.45 -46.37 -24.19
CA MET A 100 -82.99 -46.84 -22.91
C MET A 100 -83.21 -48.37 -22.95
N GLU A 101 -82.85 -49.09 -21.89
CA GLU A 101 -83.13 -50.52 -21.83
C GLU A 101 -84.56 -50.81 -21.34
N LEU A 102 -85.19 -51.86 -21.90
CA LEU A 102 -86.45 -52.43 -21.39
C LEU A 102 -86.37 -52.85 -19.91
N GLN A 103 -85.16 -53.15 -19.41
CA GLN A 103 -84.91 -53.44 -17.99
C GLN A 103 -85.28 -52.28 -17.07
N SER A 104 -85.32 -51.04 -17.58
CA SER A 104 -85.75 -49.87 -16.82
C SER A 104 -87.16 -50.01 -16.26
N LEU A 105 -88.06 -50.59 -17.07
CA LEU A 105 -89.47 -50.84 -16.70
C LEU A 105 -89.59 -52.01 -15.70
N LEU A 106 -88.67 -52.97 -15.75
CA LEU A 106 -88.68 -54.15 -14.88
C LEU A 106 -88.08 -53.85 -13.50
N ARG A 107 -87.03 -53.02 -13.46
CA ARG A 107 -86.27 -52.68 -12.24
C ARG A 107 -86.76 -51.41 -11.55
N TRP A 108 -87.74 -50.70 -12.12
CA TRP A 108 -88.24 -49.42 -11.63
C TRP A 108 -87.10 -48.41 -11.38
N ALA A 109 -86.11 -48.43 -12.25
CA ALA A 109 -84.90 -47.62 -12.18
C ALA A 109 -84.45 -47.29 -13.60
N PRO A 110 -84.03 -46.05 -13.93
CA PRO A 110 -83.51 -45.73 -15.25
C PRO A 110 -82.23 -46.54 -15.55
N VAL A 111 -82.30 -47.35 -16.61
CA VAL A 111 -81.19 -48.09 -17.20
C VAL A 111 -80.99 -47.61 -18.65
N VAL A 112 -79.89 -46.92 -18.90
CA VAL A 112 -79.56 -46.31 -20.21
C VAL A 112 -78.32 -47.00 -20.75
N ASP A 113 -78.39 -47.59 -21.94
CA ASP A 113 -77.27 -48.31 -22.60
C ASP A 113 -76.27 -47.35 -23.29
N ALA A 114 -76.75 -46.20 -23.76
CA ALA A 114 -75.88 -45.16 -24.31
C ALA A 114 -76.49 -43.76 -24.12
N LEU A 115 -75.66 -42.80 -23.72
CA LEU A 115 -75.99 -41.38 -23.69
C LEU A 115 -74.91 -40.61 -24.45
N ARG A 116 -75.21 -40.17 -25.67
CA ARG A 116 -74.26 -39.42 -26.51
C ARG A 116 -74.70 -38.00 -26.74
N ILE A 117 -73.81 -37.05 -26.50
CA ILE A 117 -74.00 -35.62 -26.75
C ILE A 117 -72.93 -35.19 -27.75
N GLU A 118 -73.34 -34.85 -28.96
CA GLU A 118 -72.43 -34.48 -30.05
C GLU A 118 -72.42 -32.95 -30.22
N ALA A 119 -71.21 -32.38 -30.26
CA ALA A 119 -70.91 -30.96 -30.43
C ALA A 119 -71.79 -30.02 -29.58
N PRO A 120 -71.75 -30.12 -28.24
CA PRO A 120 -72.36 -29.12 -27.38
C PRO A 120 -71.49 -27.84 -27.37
N GLU A 121 -72.09 -26.69 -27.66
CA GLU A 121 -71.42 -25.39 -27.63
C GLU A 121 -72.06 -24.49 -26.59
N LEU A 122 -71.26 -23.89 -25.70
CA LEU A 122 -71.73 -22.94 -24.69
C LEU A 122 -70.94 -21.63 -24.78
N HIS A 123 -71.64 -20.51 -24.80
CA HIS A 123 -71.06 -19.19 -24.60
C HIS A 123 -71.40 -18.72 -23.19
N VAL A 124 -70.47 -18.05 -22.52
CA VAL A 124 -70.64 -17.48 -21.17
C VAL A 124 -69.93 -16.13 -21.14
N GLN A 125 -70.55 -15.13 -20.52
CA GLN A 125 -69.96 -13.83 -20.27
C GLN A 125 -69.91 -13.55 -18.77
N HIS A 126 -68.73 -13.23 -18.25
CA HIS A 126 -68.55 -12.73 -16.89
C HIS A 126 -68.53 -11.19 -16.94
N THR A 127 -69.50 -10.58 -16.27
CA THR A 127 -69.78 -9.14 -16.31
C THR A 127 -68.97 -8.38 -15.26
N ASP A 128 -68.84 -7.06 -15.43
CA ASP A 128 -68.00 -6.19 -14.59
C ASP A 128 -68.41 -6.16 -13.11
N ASP A 129 -69.65 -6.55 -12.79
CA ASP A 129 -70.21 -6.68 -11.44
C ASP A 129 -69.96 -8.06 -10.80
N GLY A 130 -69.17 -8.92 -11.44
CA GLY A 130 -68.79 -10.24 -10.92
C GLY A 130 -69.87 -11.31 -11.09
N ARG A 131 -70.84 -11.09 -11.98
CA ARG A 131 -71.95 -12.01 -12.28
C ARG A 131 -71.75 -12.70 -13.62
N LEU A 132 -72.37 -13.85 -13.81
CA LEU A 132 -72.42 -14.50 -15.11
C LEU A 132 -73.70 -14.09 -15.84
N ASP A 133 -73.62 -13.99 -17.16
CA ASP A 133 -74.77 -13.82 -18.04
C ASP A 133 -75.72 -15.03 -18.04
N LEU A 134 -75.44 -16.08 -17.24
CA LEU A 134 -76.24 -17.28 -17.01
C LEU A 134 -76.79 -17.39 -15.58
N ASP A 135 -76.45 -16.47 -14.66
CA ASP A 135 -76.87 -16.55 -13.26
C ASP A 135 -78.40 -16.62 -13.10
N ASP A 136 -79.14 -15.94 -14.00
CA ASP A 136 -80.60 -15.97 -14.04
C ASP A 136 -81.16 -17.37 -14.35
N VAL A 137 -80.48 -18.12 -15.23
CA VAL A 137 -80.84 -19.51 -15.56
C VAL A 137 -80.49 -20.43 -14.40
N ILE A 138 -79.29 -20.29 -13.82
CA ILE A 138 -78.83 -21.12 -12.71
C ILE A 138 -79.77 -20.96 -11.51
N GLN A 139 -80.14 -19.73 -11.15
CA GLN A 139 -81.03 -19.45 -10.04
C GLN A 139 -82.44 -20.04 -10.26
N ARG A 140 -82.96 -20.01 -11.50
CA ARG A 140 -84.25 -20.65 -11.83
C ARG A 140 -84.19 -22.17 -11.68
N LEU A 141 -83.08 -22.80 -12.09
CA LEU A 141 -82.90 -24.25 -11.99
C LEU A 141 -82.65 -24.74 -10.55
N GLN A 142 -82.14 -23.87 -9.67
CA GLN A 142 -81.88 -24.18 -8.25
C GLN A 142 -83.07 -23.87 -7.33
N ALA A 143 -84.12 -23.21 -7.82
CA ALA A 143 -85.31 -22.95 -7.02
C ALA A 143 -85.91 -24.30 -6.53
N PRO A 144 -86.10 -24.50 -5.22
CA PRO A 144 -86.64 -25.74 -4.70
C PRO A 144 -88.02 -26.00 -5.31
N ALA A 145 -88.25 -27.24 -5.75
CA ALA A 145 -89.59 -27.66 -6.14
C ALA A 145 -90.48 -27.59 -4.89
N ASP A 146 -91.54 -26.78 -4.92
CA ASP A 146 -92.48 -26.62 -3.83
C ASP A 146 -93.32 -27.90 -3.64
N GLU A 147 -92.76 -28.96 -3.05
CA GLU A 147 -93.49 -30.03 -2.33
C GLU A 147 -92.56 -30.75 -1.31
N PRO A 148 -92.83 -30.69 0.01
CA PRO A 148 -92.13 -31.49 1.00
C PRO A 148 -92.75 -32.91 1.08
N GLY A 149 -92.11 -33.88 0.42
CA GLY A 149 -92.33 -35.33 0.61
C GLY A 149 -91.12 -35.98 1.26
N GLU A 150 -91.34 -37.01 2.09
CA GLU A 150 -90.33 -37.73 2.90
C GLU A 150 -89.01 -38.03 2.14
N PRO A 151 -87.84 -38.05 2.82
CA PRO A 151 -86.58 -38.42 2.20
C PRO A 151 -86.57 -39.90 1.80
N GLY A 152 -87.06 -40.17 0.58
CA GLY A 152 -86.87 -41.44 -0.09
C GLY A 152 -85.37 -41.70 -0.27
N GLY A 153 -84.95 -42.94 -0.02
CA GLY A 153 -83.55 -43.36 -0.18
C GLY A 153 -82.99 -43.08 -1.59
N PRO A 154 -81.67 -43.21 -1.80
CA PRO A 154 -81.01 -42.78 -3.02
C PRO A 154 -81.65 -43.39 -4.27
N VAL A 155 -81.96 -42.53 -5.24
CA VAL A 155 -82.51 -42.92 -6.54
C VAL A 155 -81.56 -43.93 -7.20
N ARG A 156 -82.07 -45.11 -7.55
CA ARG A 156 -81.28 -46.19 -8.15
C ARG A 156 -81.17 -46.00 -9.66
N PHE A 157 -79.99 -46.15 -10.25
CA PHE A 157 -79.77 -45.99 -11.70
C PHE A 157 -78.58 -46.80 -12.23
N ALA A 158 -78.56 -47.00 -13.56
CA ALA A 158 -77.41 -47.50 -14.30
C ALA A 158 -77.33 -46.82 -15.68
N ILE A 159 -76.19 -46.22 -16.02
CA ILE A 159 -75.97 -45.55 -17.29
C ILE A 159 -74.67 -46.09 -17.89
N PHE A 160 -74.71 -46.59 -19.12
CA PHE A 160 -73.58 -47.07 -19.89
C PHE A 160 -73.24 -46.06 -20.99
N ASN A 161 -71.98 -46.08 -21.43
CA ASN A 161 -71.47 -45.37 -22.60
C ASN A 161 -71.94 -43.90 -22.66
N ILE A 162 -71.56 -43.12 -21.66
CA ILE A 162 -71.80 -41.66 -21.65
C ILE A 162 -70.67 -41.01 -22.45
N ASP A 163 -70.97 -40.50 -23.63
CA ASP A 163 -70.00 -39.84 -24.50
C ASP A 163 -70.42 -38.40 -24.81
N VAL A 164 -69.56 -37.44 -24.54
CA VAL A 164 -69.63 -36.08 -25.09
C VAL A 164 -68.50 -35.96 -26.10
N THR A 165 -68.81 -35.56 -27.33
CA THR A 165 -67.81 -35.46 -28.41
C THR A 165 -67.83 -34.08 -29.04
N ASP A 166 -66.65 -33.57 -29.41
CA ASP A 166 -66.44 -32.29 -30.11
C ASP A 166 -67.12 -31.06 -29.46
N GLY A 167 -67.22 -31.02 -28.12
CA GLY A 167 -67.82 -29.87 -27.44
C GLY A 167 -66.93 -28.62 -27.40
N ALA A 168 -67.55 -27.46 -27.24
CA ALA A 168 -66.89 -26.16 -27.15
C ALA A 168 -67.48 -25.26 -26.05
N LEU A 169 -66.64 -24.45 -25.42
CA LEU A 169 -67.05 -23.43 -24.45
C LEU A 169 -66.26 -22.14 -24.69
N THR A 170 -66.93 -21.01 -24.86
CA THR A 170 -66.30 -19.69 -24.89
C THR A 170 -66.71 -18.91 -23.65
N LEU A 171 -65.74 -18.53 -22.82
CA LEU A 171 -65.92 -17.66 -21.65
C LEU A 171 -65.29 -16.30 -21.93
N GLU A 172 -66.09 -15.24 -22.01
CA GLU A 172 -65.63 -13.86 -22.12
C GLU A 172 -65.66 -13.21 -20.74
N ASP A 173 -64.49 -12.95 -20.17
CA ASP A 173 -64.35 -12.29 -18.87
C ASP A 173 -64.02 -10.81 -19.04
N ARG A 174 -65.04 -9.95 -18.88
CA ARG A 174 -64.89 -8.50 -19.03
C ARG A 174 -64.20 -7.85 -17.85
N SER A 175 -64.25 -8.46 -16.67
CA SER A 175 -63.62 -7.92 -15.45
C SER A 175 -62.10 -7.79 -15.60
N VAL A 176 -61.48 -8.66 -16.41
CA VAL A 176 -60.04 -8.65 -16.71
C VAL A 176 -59.72 -8.52 -18.21
N GLY A 177 -60.74 -8.44 -19.08
CA GLY A 177 -60.60 -8.26 -20.53
C GLY A 177 -60.02 -9.47 -21.27
N VAL A 178 -60.31 -10.70 -20.82
CA VAL A 178 -59.77 -11.95 -21.40
C VAL A 178 -60.90 -12.82 -21.94
N THR A 179 -60.66 -13.53 -23.05
CA THR A 179 -61.58 -14.55 -23.57
C THR A 179 -60.90 -15.91 -23.53
N HIS A 180 -61.49 -16.86 -22.81
CA HIS A 180 -61.07 -18.25 -22.80
C HIS A 180 -61.90 -19.08 -23.78
N ARG A 181 -61.23 -19.91 -24.58
CA ARG A 181 -61.86 -20.81 -25.55
C ARG A 181 -61.46 -22.25 -25.30
N LEU A 182 -62.45 -23.08 -25.06
CA LEU A 182 -62.33 -24.53 -24.94
C LEU A 182 -62.95 -25.17 -26.19
N HIS A 183 -62.22 -26.06 -26.85
CA HIS A 183 -62.67 -26.80 -28.02
C HIS A 183 -62.24 -28.28 -27.92
N GLN A 184 -62.82 -29.13 -28.79
CA GLN A 184 -62.54 -30.58 -28.81
C GLN A 184 -62.83 -31.27 -27.45
N LEU A 185 -63.86 -30.82 -26.72
CA LEU A 185 -64.27 -31.45 -25.47
C LEU A 185 -64.77 -32.87 -25.74
N ASN A 186 -64.01 -33.84 -25.27
CA ASN A 186 -64.29 -35.26 -25.34
C ASN A 186 -64.36 -35.83 -23.92
N LEU A 187 -65.56 -36.18 -23.46
CA LEU A 187 -65.79 -36.87 -22.19
C LEU A 187 -66.35 -38.25 -22.48
N SER A 188 -65.68 -39.31 -22.04
CA SER A 188 -66.20 -40.67 -22.14
C SER A 188 -66.25 -41.30 -20.75
N VAL A 189 -67.41 -41.78 -20.34
CA VAL A 189 -67.64 -42.51 -19.09
C VAL A 189 -68.27 -43.86 -19.44
N PRO A 190 -67.51 -44.96 -19.38
CA PRO A 190 -68.00 -46.26 -19.83
C PRO A 190 -69.22 -46.77 -19.05
N PHE A 191 -69.26 -46.52 -17.73
CA PHE A 191 -70.31 -47.06 -16.86
C PHE A 191 -70.47 -46.28 -15.55
N LEU A 192 -71.71 -45.96 -15.15
CA LEU A 192 -72.05 -45.42 -13.83
C LEU A 192 -73.28 -46.15 -13.26
N SER A 193 -73.17 -46.79 -12.09
CA SER A 193 -74.33 -47.39 -11.43
C SER A 193 -74.18 -47.51 -9.92
N ASN A 194 -75.26 -47.23 -9.19
CA ASN A 194 -75.37 -47.45 -7.74
C ASN A 194 -76.14 -48.74 -7.35
N LEU A 195 -76.43 -49.63 -8.32
CA LEU A 195 -77.12 -50.91 -8.11
C LEU A 195 -76.25 -51.90 -7.32
N GLY A 196 -76.86 -52.59 -6.34
CA GLY A 196 -76.15 -53.41 -5.33
C GLY A 196 -75.17 -54.47 -5.86
N SER A 197 -75.44 -55.08 -7.02
CA SER A 197 -74.56 -56.12 -7.61
C SER A 197 -73.43 -55.58 -8.50
N ARG A 198 -73.34 -54.26 -8.71
CA ARG A 198 -72.40 -53.63 -9.64
C ARG A 198 -71.62 -52.45 -9.04
N ARG A 199 -71.61 -52.33 -7.70
CA ARG A 199 -70.93 -51.23 -6.99
C ARG A 199 -69.41 -51.29 -7.01
N GLU A 200 -68.85 -52.48 -7.21
CA GLU A 200 -67.40 -52.75 -7.19
C GLU A 200 -66.76 -52.74 -8.60
N VAL A 201 -67.52 -52.38 -9.64
CA VAL A 201 -66.98 -52.31 -11.02
C VAL A 201 -66.11 -51.06 -11.16
N VAL A 202 -64.87 -51.23 -11.63
CA VAL A 202 -63.97 -50.12 -11.97
C VAL A 202 -64.48 -49.42 -13.23
N THR A 203 -64.72 -48.12 -13.12
CA THR A 203 -65.05 -47.26 -14.27
C THR A 203 -63.83 -46.45 -14.66
N GLU A 204 -63.51 -46.41 -15.95
CA GLU A 204 -62.38 -45.65 -16.49
C GLU A 204 -62.83 -44.40 -17.28
N PRO A 205 -63.17 -43.28 -16.64
CA PRO A 205 -63.55 -42.07 -17.37
C PRO A 205 -62.33 -41.40 -18.01
N ARG A 206 -62.52 -40.82 -19.21
CA ARG A 206 -61.54 -39.97 -19.89
C ARG A 206 -62.14 -38.61 -20.21
N LEU A 207 -61.40 -37.54 -19.90
CA LEU A 207 -61.72 -36.17 -20.24
C LEU A 207 -60.55 -35.58 -21.02
N ALA A 208 -60.77 -35.18 -22.27
CA ALA A 208 -59.78 -34.50 -23.09
C ALA A 208 -60.37 -33.24 -23.74
N PHE A 209 -59.60 -32.16 -23.81
CA PHE A 209 -60.01 -30.90 -24.45
C PHE A 209 -58.79 -30.01 -24.76
N GLU A 210 -58.97 -29.04 -25.64
CA GLU A 210 -58.01 -27.96 -25.89
C GLU A 210 -58.55 -26.66 -25.28
N LEU A 211 -57.83 -26.06 -24.33
CA LEU A 211 -58.19 -24.79 -23.70
C LEU A 211 -57.12 -23.74 -24.07
N ASN A 212 -57.53 -22.68 -24.76
CA ASN A 212 -56.66 -21.61 -25.26
C ASN A 212 -55.45 -22.14 -26.09
N GLY A 213 -55.64 -23.24 -26.81
CA GLY A 213 -54.58 -23.93 -27.58
C GLY A 213 -53.76 -24.95 -26.78
N SER A 214 -53.93 -25.03 -25.45
CA SER A 214 -53.24 -25.99 -24.58
C SER A 214 -54.04 -27.28 -24.43
N ARG A 215 -53.39 -28.44 -24.55
CA ARG A 215 -54.05 -29.76 -24.51
C ARG A 215 -54.14 -30.32 -23.10
N PHE A 216 -55.31 -30.84 -22.74
CA PHE A 216 -55.57 -31.55 -21.49
C PHE A 216 -56.04 -32.97 -21.82
N ASP A 217 -55.43 -34.01 -21.23
CA ASP A 217 -55.91 -35.40 -21.27
C ASP A 217 -55.87 -35.96 -19.85
N THR A 218 -57.04 -36.24 -19.28
CA THR A 218 -57.21 -36.82 -17.96
C THR A 218 -57.87 -38.17 -18.09
N ARG A 219 -57.25 -39.21 -17.53
CA ARG A 219 -57.83 -40.55 -17.42
C ARG A 219 -57.94 -40.92 -15.96
N ALA A 220 -59.07 -41.44 -15.53
CA ALA A 220 -59.18 -42.00 -14.19
C ALA A 220 -59.61 -43.47 -14.26
N ALA A 221 -59.37 -44.20 -13.18
CA ALA A 221 -59.93 -45.51 -12.88
C ALA A 221 -60.47 -45.42 -11.45
N THR A 222 -61.79 -45.55 -11.27
CA THR A 222 -62.46 -45.27 -10.01
C THR A 222 -63.58 -46.25 -9.69
N THR A 223 -63.82 -46.50 -8.39
CA THR A 223 -64.95 -47.27 -7.85
C THR A 223 -65.93 -46.35 -7.10
N PRO A 224 -66.68 -45.47 -7.80
CA PRO A 224 -67.38 -44.33 -7.20
C PRO A 224 -68.49 -44.69 -6.20
N PHE A 225 -69.00 -45.93 -6.25
CA PHE A 225 -70.10 -46.41 -5.42
C PHE A 225 -69.71 -47.59 -4.51
N ALA A 226 -68.44 -47.99 -4.48
CA ALA A 226 -67.92 -48.98 -3.55
C ALA A 226 -67.84 -48.42 -2.12
N GLN A 227 -67.78 -49.31 -1.13
CA GLN A 227 -67.63 -48.94 0.29
C GLN A 227 -66.23 -48.36 0.55
N ASP A 228 -65.20 -49.06 0.07
CA ASP A 228 -63.83 -48.58 0.01
C ASP A 228 -63.59 -47.98 -1.38
N ARG A 229 -63.55 -46.65 -1.45
CA ARG A 229 -63.45 -45.94 -2.74
C ARG A 229 -61.99 -45.84 -3.12
N GLU A 230 -61.65 -46.43 -4.26
CA GLU A 230 -60.34 -46.28 -4.89
C GLU A 230 -60.48 -45.40 -6.13
N THR A 231 -59.54 -44.49 -6.32
CA THR A 231 -59.50 -43.63 -7.51
C THR A 231 -58.04 -43.38 -7.91
N ARG A 232 -57.66 -43.82 -9.10
CA ARG A 232 -56.37 -43.48 -9.72
C ARG A 232 -56.64 -42.54 -10.88
N VAL A 233 -55.96 -41.40 -10.94
CA VAL A 233 -56.09 -40.39 -12.00
C VAL A 233 -54.72 -40.15 -12.61
N ARG A 234 -54.61 -40.20 -13.93
CA ARG A 234 -53.47 -39.69 -14.69
C ARG A 234 -53.87 -38.42 -15.41
N LEU A 235 -53.20 -37.32 -15.08
CA LEU A 235 -53.39 -36.00 -15.67
C LEU A 235 -52.19 -35.67 -16.57
N GLN A 236 -52.44 -35.46 -17.85
CA GLN A 236 -51.42 -35.06 -18.83
C GLN A 236 -51.75 -33.69 -19.43
N ILE A 237 -50.81 -32.76 -19.28
CA ILE A 237 -50.83 -31.42 -19.85
C ILE A 237 -49.44 -31.20 -20.48
N PRO A 238 -49.28 -31.47 -21.79
CA PRO A 238 -47.97 -31.45 -22.45
C PRO A 238 -47.35 -30.04 -22.55
N ASP A 239 -48.16 -29.02 -22.74
CA ASP A 239 -47.75 -27.63 -22.83
C ASP A 239 -48.96 -26.74 -22.54
N LEU A 240 -48.96 -26.12 -21.36
CA LEU A 240 -49.92 -25.11 -20.97
C LEU A 240 -49.26 -23.74 -21.03
N ASP A 241 -49.67 -22.94 -22.00
CA ASP A 241 -49.31 -21.53 -22.09
C ASP A 241 -50.05 -20.74 -21.00
N VAL A 242 -49.28 -20.16 -20.07
CA VAL A 242 -49.81 -19.38 -18.95
C VAL A 242 -50.18 -17.95 -19.36
N GLN A 243 -49.71 -17.47 -20.53
CA GLN A 243 -49.89 -16.08 -20.97
C GLN A 243 -51.36 -15.60 -20.94
N PRO A 244 -52.37 -16.37 -21.40
CA PRO A 244 -53.78 -15.95 -21.33
C PRO A 244 -54.30 -15.74 -19.91
N TYR A 245 -53.65 -16.33 -18.90
CA TYR A 245 -54.08 -16.29 -17.51
C TYR A 245 -53.35 -15.20 -16.69
N LEU A 246 -52.35 -14.53 -17.26
CA LEU A 246 -51.59 -13.48 -16.58
C LEU A 246 -52.44 -12.26 -16.21
N ALA A 247 -53.58 -12.03 -16.86
CA ALA A 247 -54.51 -10.97 -16.48
C ALA A 247 -55.10 -11.17 -15.07
N TYR A 248 -55.12 -12.41 -14.59
CA TYR A 248 -55.54 -12.76 -13.23
C TYR A 248 -54.39 -12.71 -12.21
N TRP A 249 -53.16 -12.38 -12.63
CA TRP A 249 -52.02 -12.24 -11.72
C TRP A 249 -52.24 -11.05 -10.77
N PRO A 250 -52.12 -11.22 -9.44
CA PRO A 250 -52.39 -10.15 -8.49
C PRO A 250 -51.53 -8.91 -8.73
N ALA A 251 -52.16 -7.75 -8.92
CA ALA A 251 -51.46 -6.48 -9.14
C ALA A 251 -50.62 -6.02 -7.93
N SER A 252 -50.85 -6.60 -6.74
CA SER A 252 -50.13 -6.31 -5.50
C SER A 252 -48.74 -6.96 -5.43
N LEU A 253 -48.42 -7.94 -6.28
CA LEU A 253 -47.11 -8.57 -6.31
C LEU A 253 -46.13 -7.70 -7.12
N PRO A 254 -44.95 -7.35 -6.58
CA PRO A 254 -43.99 -6.51 -7.31
C PRO A 254 -43.29 -7.24 -8.45
N ALA A 255 -43.24 -8.57 -8.41
CA ALA A 255 -42.74 -9.38 -9.52
C ALA A 255 -43.89 -9.66 -10.52
N ARG A 256 -43.73 -9.21 -11.76
CA ARG A 256 -44.65 -9.54 -12.85
C ARG A 256 -44.10 -10.70 -13.67
N LEU A 257 -44.86 -11.78 -13.76
CA LEU A 257 -44.58 -12.90 -14.66
C LEU A 257 -44.88 -12.47 -16.11
N ARG A 258 -43.93 -12.65 -17.02
CA ARG A 258 -44.05 -12.26 -18.45
C ARG A 258 -44.47 -13.41 -19.36
N SER A 259 -43.96 -14.62 -19.10
CA SER A 259 -44.21 -15.85 -19.85
C SER A 259 -43.95 -17.05 -18.95
N ALA A 260 -44.63 -18.17 -19.20
CA ALA A 260 -44.35 -19.47 -18.62
C ALA A 260 -45.10 -20.57 -19.39
N HIS A 261 -44.43 -21.70 -19.61
CA HIS A 261 -45.01 -22.91 -20.19
C HIS A 261 -45.01 -24.04 -19.15
N LEU A 262 -46.18 -24.57 -18.79
CA LEU A 262 -46.32 -25.62 -17.78
C LEU A 262 -46.52 -27.00 -18.43
N HIS A 263 -45.72 -27.98 -18.02
CA HIS A 263 -45.80 -29.38 -18.42
C HIS A 263 -46.09 -30.25 -17.20
N LEU A 264 -47.16 -31.05 -17.24
CA LEU A 264 -47.59 -31.94 -16.16
C LEU A 264 -47.88 -33.35 -16.70
N ASP A 265 -47.24 -34.37 -16.15
CA ASP A 265 -47.65 -35.78 -16.28
C ASP A 265 -47.71 -36.36 -14.87
N LEU A 266 -48.88 -36.26 -14.25
CA LEU A 266 -49.09 -36.57 -12.84
C LEU A 266 -50.01 -37.78 -12.68
N SER A 267 -49.67 -38.65 -11.74
CA SER A 267 -50.48 -39.78 -11.29
C SER A 267 -50.90 -39.57 -9.84
N LEU A 268 -52.21 -39.49 -9.60
CA LEU A 268 -52.85 -39.29 -8.32
C LEU A 268 -53.61 -40.56 -7.92
N ALA A 269 -53.28 -41.13 -6.76
CA ALA A 269 -53.96 -42.29 -6.20
C ALA A 269 -54.63 -41.89 -4.87
N PHE A 270 -55.95 -42.03 -4.82
CA PHE A 270 -56.78 -41.77 -3.65
C PHE A 270 -57.44 -43.08 -3.20
N GLU A 271 -57.31 -43.40 -1.92
CA GLU A 271 -57.94 -44.56 -1.30
C GLU A 271 -58.66 -44.14 -0.02
N GLN A 272 -59.96 -44.41 0.06
CA GLN A 272 -60.80 -44.07 1.19
C GLN A 272 -61.13 -45.31 2.03
N HIS A 273 -60.36 -45.49 3.11
CA HIS A 273 -60.58 -46.45 4.20
C HIS A 273 -60.82 -45.69 5.52
N ASP A 274 -60.68 -46.33 6.70
CA ASP A 274 -60.77 -45.68 8.03
C ASP A 274 -59.86 -44.43 8.17
N GLN A 275 -58.73 -44.40 7.46
CA GLN A 275 -57.91 -43.22 7.22
C GLN A 275 -57.70 -43.01 5.71
N PRO A 276 -58.15 -41.89 5.13
CA PRO A 276 -57.97 -41.64 3.71
C PRO A 276 -56.49 -41.43 3.39
N THR A 277 -56.05 -41.95 2.24
CA THR A 277 -54.71 -41.68 1.70
C THR A 277 -54.81 -41.00 0.34
N LEU A 278 -53.90 -40.05 0.09
CA LEU A 278 -53.77 -39.35 -1.19
C LEU A 278 -52.28 -39.31 -1.54
N VAL A 279 -51.91 -40.03 -2.58
CA VAL A 279 -50.54 -40.14 -3.07
C VAL A 279 -50.43 -39.51 -4.46
N LEU A 280 -49.48 -38.61 -4.64
CA LEU A 280 -49.16 -37.97 -5.91
C LEU A 280 -47.74 -38.37 -6.36
N SER A 281 -47.57 -38.71 -7.64
CA SER A 281 -46.28 -39.06 -8.27
C SER A 281 -46.26 -38.59 -9.73
N GLY A 282 -45.09 -38.53 -10.36
CA GLY A 282 -44.95 -38.13 -11.78
C GLY A 282 -44.01 -36.96 -11.99
N GLN A 283 -44.20 -36.22 -13.09
CA GLN A 283 -43.32 -35.14 -13.51
C GLN A 283 -44.07 -33.81 -13.62
N ALA A 284 -43.45 -32.75 -13.11
CA ALA A 284 -43.91 -31.38 -13.31
C ALA A 284 -42.73 -30.54 -13.79
N ALA A 285 -42.91 -29.76 -14.85
CA ALA A 285 -41.89 -28.83 -15.32
C ALA A 285 -42.50 -27.50 -15.75
N VAL A 286 -41.76 -26.41 -15.54
CA VAL A 286 -42.11 -25.08 -16.04
C VAL A 286 -40.95 -24.51 -16.84
N SER A 287 -41.22 -24.04 -18.05
CA SER A 287 -40.20 -23.56 -19.02
C SER A 287 -40.45 -22.09 -19.41
N ASP A 288 -39.39 -21.42 -19.88
CA ASP A 288 -39.40 -20.04 -20.39
C ASP A 288 -40.02 -19.01 -19.43
N VAL A 289 -39.62 -19.10 -18.15
CA VAL A 289 -40.13 -18.22 -17.10
C VAL A 289 -39.29 -16.96 -17.02
N ALA A 290 -39.96 -15.80 -16.96
CA ALA A 290 -39.31 -14.51 -16.76
C ALA A 290 -40.12 -13.61 -15.82
N PHE A 291 -39.45 -13.04 -14.82
CA PHE A 291 -39.97 -12.04 -13.90
C PHE A 291 -39.32 -10.68 -14.15
N SER A 292 -40.16 -9.65 -14.23
CA SER A 292 -39.72 -8.26 -14.39
C SER A 292 -40.21 -7.37 -13.25
N GLU A 293 -39.41 -6.34 -12.94
CA GLU A 293 -39.79 -5.18 -12.14
C GLU A 293 -39.84 -3.98 -13.11
N GLY A 294 -41.03 -3.45 -13.38
CA GLY A 294 -41.22 -2.50 -14.49
C GLY A 294 -40.87 -3.13 -15.85
N ASP A 295 -39.93 -2.53 -16.57
CA ASP A 295 -39.44 -3.01 -17.87
C ASP A 295 -38.17 -3.89 -17.78
N GLU A 296 -37.53 -3.97 -16.60
CA GLU A 296 -36.30 -4.74 -16.43
C GLU A 296 -36.59 -6.18 -15.95
N VAL A 297 -36.05 -7.17 -16.66
CA VAL A 297 -36.10 -8.59 -16.28
C VAL A 297 -34.99 -8.87 -15.27
N TRP A 298 -35.35 -9.22 -14.04
CA TRP A 298 -34.39 -9.45 -12.96
C TRP A 298 -34.19 -10.94 -12.65
N LEU A 299 -35.14 -11.81 -13.00
CA LEU A 299 -35.03 -13.27 -12.83
C LEU A 299 -35.67 -13.99 -14.01
N ARG A 300 -34.96 -14.94 -14.61
CA ARG A 300 -35.50 -15.83 -15.65
C ARG A 300 -34.87 -17.20 -15.59
N TRP A 301 -35.51 -18.22 -16.16
CA TRP A 301 -34.89 -19.54 -16.36
C TRP A 301 -35.50 -20.25 -17.57
N GLN A 302 -34.73 -21.17 -18.17
CA GLN A 302 -35.19 -21.94 -19.33
C GLN A 302 -36.12 -23.08 -18.93
N ARG A 303 -35.78 -23.84 -17.89
CA ARG A 303 -36.61 -24.97 -17.41
C ARG A 303 -36.36 -25.30 -15.94
N LEU A 304 -37.43 -25.43 -15.17
CA LEU A 304 -37.43 -26.04 -13.84
C LEU A 304 -38.24 -27.34 -13.92
N ALA A 305 -37.59 -28.48 -13.70
CA ALA A 305 -38.22 -29.80 -13.71
C ALA A 305 -38.15 -30.46 -12.33
N VAL A 306 -39.25 -31.07 -11.90
CA VAL A 306 -39.41 -31.77 -10.63
C VAL A 306 -39.96 -33.16 -10.89
N ASP A 307 -39.16 -34.17 -10.56
CA ASP A 307 -39.53 -35.59 -10.64
C ASP A 307 -40.03 -36.04 -9.26
N LEU A 308 -41.34 -36.16 -9.11
CA LEU A 308 -42.00 -36.60 -7.88
C LEU A 308 -41.99 -38.13 -7.80
N ASP A 309 -41.35 -38.68 -6.77
CA ASP A 309 -41.38 -40.12 -6.50
C ASP A 309 -42.69 -40.50 -5.78
N ARG A 310 -42.92 -39.89 -4.61
CA ARG A 310 -44.12 -40.16 -3.80
C ARG A 310 -44.43 -38.99 -2.86
N VAL A 311 -45.59 -38.36 -3.03
CA VAL A 311 -46.09 -37.27 -2.18
C VAL A 311 -47.37 -37.70 -1.48
N GLU A 312 -47.31 -38.00 -0.19
CA GLU A 312 -48.45 -38.33 0.66
C GLU A 312 -49.07 -37.04 1.22
N VAL A 313 -49.97 -36.43 0.45
CA VAL A 313 -50.51 -35.08 0.70
C VAL A 313 -51.18 -34.97 2.08
N LEU A 314 -52.00 -35.96 2.44
CA LEU A 314 -52.72 -35.98 3.72
C LEU A 314 -51.82 -36.24 4.94
N ARG A 315 -50.62 -36.82 4.72
CA ARG A 315 -49.64 -37.12 5.77
C ARG A 315 -48.49 -36.12 5.82
N GLN A 316 -48.47 -35.13 4.91
CA GLN A 316 -47.43 -34.13 4.76
C GLN A 316 -46.03 -34.74 4.59
N ARG A 317 -45.92 -35.82 3.81
CA ARG A 317 -44.63 -36.44 3.46
C ARG A 317 -44.41 -36.38 1.96
N ALA A 318 -43.24 -35.92 1.53
CA ALA A 318 -42.90 -35.82 0.12
C ALA A 318 -41.51 -36.42 -0.14
N SER A 319 -41.42 -37.34 -1.09
CA SER A 319 -40.18 -37.83 -1.67
C SER A 319 -40.09 -37.38 -3.12
N VAL A 320 -39.00 -36.69 -3.46
CA VAL A 320 -38.70 -36.12 -4.77
C VAL A 320 -37.41 -36.75 -5.27
N ALA A 321 -37.48 -37.38 -6.44
CA ALA A 321 -36.32 -38.04 -7.03
C ALA A 321 -35.29 -37.02 -7.53
N ARG A 322 -35.75 -35.95 -8.19
CA ARG A 322 -34.85 -34.94 -8.75
C ARG A 322 -35.54 -33.57 -8.87
N VAL A 323 -34.77 -32.52 -8.60
CA VAL A 323 -35.09 -31.14 -8.96
C VAL A 323 -33.98 -30.62 -9.87
N ARG A 324 -34.32 -30.17 -11.08
CA ARG A 324 -33.35 -29.64 -12.07
C ARG A 324 -33.77 -28.25 -12.54
N LEU A 325 -32.90 -27.26 -12.35
CA LEU A 325 -33.07 -25.89 -12.83
C LEU A 325 -32.03 -25.57 -13.92
N THR A 326 -32.48 -25.29 -15.13
CA THR A 326 -31.63 -25.07 -16.31
C THR A 326 -31.68 -23.61 -16.75
N GLY A 327 -30.50 -23.02 -16.98
CA GLY A 327 -30.31 -21.66 -17.46
C GLY A 327 -30.89 -20.54 -16.60
N PRO A 328 -30.86 -20.60 -15.24
CA PRO A 328 -31.37 -19.50 -14.43
C PRO A 328 -30.45 -18.27 -14.54
N ALA A 329 -31.01 -17.11 -14.84
CA ALA A 329 -30.29 -15.84 -14.87
C ALA A 329 -30.92 -14.85 -13.88
N LEU A 330 -30.10 -14.38 -12.93
CA LEU A 330 -30.48 -13.45 -11.87
C LEU A 330 -29.69 -12.15 -12.01
N THR A 331 -30.36 -11.01 -11.96
CA THR A 331 -29.71 -9.70 -11.85
C THR A 331 -29.94 -9.15 -10.44
N VAL A 332 -28.84 -8.93 -9.72
CA VAL A 332 -28.83 -8.29 -8.40
C VAL A 332 -28.25 -6.89 -8.57
N THR A 333 -29.04 -5.89 -8.17
CA THR A 333 -28.64 -4.49 -8.28
C THR A 333 -28.61 -3.85 -6.90
N ARG A 334 -27.54 -3.09 -6.63
CA ARG A 334 -27.44 -2.18 -5.49
C ARG A 334 -27.53 -0.75 -5.99
N ASP A 335 -28.54 -0.03 -5.55
CA ASP A 335 -28.77 1.36 -5.96
C ASP A 335 -27.79 2.34 -5.28
N ALA A 336 -27.81 3.60 -5.71
CA ALA A 336 -26.93 4.65 -5.17
C ALA A 336 -27.16 4.97 -3.68
N ARG A 337 -28.30 4.55 -3.10
CA ARG A 337 -28.62 4.68 -1.67
C ARG A 337 -28.23 3.42 -0.89
N GLY A 338 -27.64 2.43 -1.56
CA GLY A 338 -27.21 1.17 -0.98
C GLY A 338 -28.30 0.11 -0.87
N GLY A 339 -29.51 0.36 -1.36
CA GLY A 339 -30.62 -0.59 -1.35
C GLY A 339 -30.45 -1.68 -2.39
N ILE A 340 -30.74 -2.93 -2.03
CA ILE A 340 -30.63 -4.10 -2.91
C ILE A 340 -32.02 -4.46 -3.45
N ASN A 341 -32.17 -4.68 -4.77
CA ASN A 341 -33.45 -5.02 -5.39
C ASN A 341 -34.13 -6.23 -4.72
N LEU A 342 -33.39 -7.32 -4.43
CA LEU A 342 -33.92 -8.52 -3.77
C LEU A 342 -34.50 -8.27 -2.37
N GLN A 343 -33.94 -7.33 -1.62
CA GLN A 343 -34.46 -6.98 -0.29
C GLN A 343 -35.84 -6.33 -0.39
N ARG A 344 -36.05 -5.47 -1.39
CA ARG A 344 -37.36 -4.86 -1.67
C ARG A 344 -38.40 -5.92 -2.03
N MET A 345 -38.00 -6.95 -2.77
CA MET A 345 -38.89 -8.06 -3.13
C MET A 345 -39.26 -8.92 -1.92
N LEU A 346 -38.30 -9.28 -1.07
CA LEU A 346 -38.56 -10.07 0.13
C LEU A 346 -39.46 -9.31 1.13
N ALA A 347 -39.29 -7.99 1.26
CA ALA A 347 -40.13 -7.16 2.13
C ALA A 347 -41.59 -7.03 1.65
N SER A 348 -41.86 -7.31 0.37
CA SER A 348 -43.20 -7.23 -0.23
C SER A 348 -44.02 -8.52 -0.12
N LEU A 349 -43.39 -9.63 0.27
CA LEU A 349 -44.10 -10.89 0.45
C LEU A 349 -45.01 -10.74 1.68
N PRO A 350 -46.28 -11.15 1.61
CA PRO A 350 -47.18 -11.12 2.75
C PRO A 350 -46.70 -12.12 3.80
N VAL A 351 -45.88 -11.65 4.74
CA VAL A 351 -45.59 -12.40 5.96
C VAL A 351 -46.92 -12.41 6.72
N SER A 352 -47.53 -13.59 6.85
CA SER A 352 -48.66 -13.79 7.75
C SER A 352 -48.18 -13.43 9.15
N GLN A 353 -48.43 -12.19 9.58
CA GLN A 353 -48.36 -11.87 11.00
C GLN A 353 -49.31 -12.84 11.70
N PRO A 354 -48.90 -13.49 12.79
CA PRO A 354 -49.84 -14.22 13.62
C PRO A 354 -50.93 -13.21 13.98
N VAL A 355 -52.15 -13.42 13.50
CA VAL A 355 -53.28 -12.60 13.90
C VAL A 355 -53.39 -12.80 15.40
N SER A 356 -52.99 -11.79 16.17
CA SER A 356 -53.15 -11.77 17.61
C SER A 356 -54.64 -11.85 17.92
N GLN A 357 -55.17 -13.07 18.08
CA GLN A 357 -56.49 -13.28 18.62
C GLN A 357 -56.49 -12.78 20.08
N PRO A 358 -57.46 -11.96 20.50
CA PRO A 358 -57.63 -11.60 21.89
C PRO A 358 -57.90 -12.87 22.71
N ALA A 359 -57.09 -13.09 23.74
CA ALA A 359 -57.18 -14.25 24.62
C ALA A 359 -58.57 -14.36 25.26
N SER A 360 -59.28 -15.44 24.95
CA SER A 360 -60.48 -15.91 25.67
C SER A 360 -60.36 -17.41 25.93
N GLN A 361 -59.98 -17.72 27.18
CA GLN A 361 -60.07 -18.98 27.94
C GLN A 361 -59.66 -20.34 27.34
N PRO A 362 -59.03 -21.22 28.16
CA PRO A 362 -58.46 -22.48 27.71
C PRO A 362 -59.49 -23.60 27.72
N ALA A 363 -59.72 -24.23 26.56
CA ALA A 363 -60.31 -25.56 26.48
C ALA A 363 -59.16 -26.60 26.46
N SER A 364 -59.14 -27.44 27.49
CA SER A 364 -58.26 -28.59 27.62
C SER A 364 -58.52 -29.62 26.53
N GLY A 365 -57.47 -30.08 25.85
CA GLY A 365 -57.48 -31.34 25.10
C GLY A 365 -56.87 -31.25 23.70
N SER A 366 -55.75 -31.96 23.52
CA SER A 366 -54.99 -32.18 22.28
C SER A 366 -54.16 -31.00 21.75
N SER A 367 -52.97 -30.83 22.33
CA SER A 367 -51.80 -30.35 21.59
C SER A 367 -51.48 -31.34 20.47
N SER A 368 -52.14 -31.23 19.33
CA SER A 368 -51.54 -31.70 18.08
C SER A 368 -50.56 -30.62 17.67
N SER A 369 -49.28 -30.85 17.93
CA SER A 369 -48.23 -30.18 17.18
C SER A 369 -48.58 -30.39 15.71
N THR A 370 -48.87 -29.33 14.97
CA THR A 370 -48.98 -29.36 13.52
C THR A 370 -47.64 -29.87 12.99
N ALA A 371 -47.55 -31.18 12.76
CA ALA A 371 -46.36 -31.82 12.22
C ALA A 371 -46.18 -31.27 10.80
N GLY A 372 -45.17 -30.42 10.60
CA GLY A 372 -44.87 -29.84 9.29
C GLY A 372 -44.39 -30.88 8.28
N TRP A 373 -44.30 -30.44 7.01
CA TRP A 373 -43.87 -31.31 5.91
C TRP A 373 -42.51 -31.96 6.14
N GLN A 374 -42.45 -33.27 5.94
CA GLN A 374 -41.20 -34.04 5.84
C GLN A 374 -40.88 -34.22 4.36
N LEU A 375 -39.89 -33.48 3.86
CA LEU A 375 -39.47 -33.52 2.45
C LEU A 375 -38.14 -34.27 2.33
N ALA A 376 -38.02 -35.20 1.40
CA ALA A 376 -36.77 -35.84 1.02
C ALA A 376 -36.55 -35.64 -0.49
N VAL A 377 -35.40 -35.06 -0.87
CA VAL A 377 -35.01 -34.80 -2.25
C VAL A 377 -33.69 -35.50 -2.53
N ASN A 378 -33.70 -36.49 -3.42
CA ASN A 378 -32.50 -37.31 -3.68
C ASN A 378 -31.40 -36.51 -4.40
N GLU A 379 -31.78 -35.66 -5.36
CA GLU A 379 -30.84 -34.86 -6.16
C GLU A 379 -31.42 -33.49 -6.50
N VAL A 380 -30.67 -32.42 -6.23
CA VAL A 380 -30.94 -31.05 -6.69
C VAL A 380 -29.78 -30.62 -7.58
N THR A 381 -30.11 -30.19 -8.80
CA THR A 381 -29.14 -29.74 -9.80
C THR A 381 -29.54 -28.38 -10.38
N LEU A 382 -28.54 -27.52 -10.56
CA LEU A 382 -28.65 -26.28 -11.31
C LEU A 382 -27.58 -26.29 -12.39
N GLU A 383 -27.97 -26.00 -13.63
CA GLU A 383 -27.12 -26.05 -14.79
C GLU A 383 -27.18 -24.72 -15.56
N GLU A 384 -26.03 -24.28 -16.09
CA GLU A 384 -25.91 -23.07 -16.90
C GLU A 384 -26.41 -21.79 -16.21
N GLY A 385 -26.28 -21.69 -14.89
CA GLY A 385 -26.75 -20.51 -14.16
C GLY A 385 -25.87 -19.27 -14.37
N ALA A 386 -26.49 -18.10 -14.29
CA ALA A 386 -25.83 -16.80 -14.31
C ALA A 386 -26.36 -15.85 -13.21
N VAL A 387 -25.46 -15.13 -12.55
CA VAL A 387 -25.77 -14.01 -11.66
C VAL A 387 -25.02 -12.77 -12.14
N HIS A 388 -25.73 -11.67 -12.35
CA HIS A 388 -25.16 -10.38 -12.69
C HIS A 388 -25.29 -9.45 -11.49
N TRP A 389 -24.16 -9.02 -10.94
CA TRP A 389 -24.07 -8.05 -9.85
C TRP A 389 -23.77 -6.67 -10.42
N ARG A 390 -24.66 -5.70 -10.17
CA ARG A 390 -24.47 -4.29 -10.54
C ARG A 390 -24.54 -3.41 -9.30
N ASP A 391 -23.45 -2.72 -8.98
CA ASP A 391 -23.36 -1.82 -7.82
C ASP A 391 -23.20 -0.36 -8.26
N ALA A 392 -24.32 0.37 -8.26
CA ALA A 392 -24.38 1.79 -8.59
C ALA A 392 -24.06 2.70 -7.39
N ALA A 393 -23.77 2.14 -6.21
CA ALA A 393 -23.31 2.91 -5.05
C ALA A 393 -21.84 3.36 -5.19
N VAL A 394 -21.07 2.72 -6.07
CA VAL A 394 -19.69 3.08 -6.40
C VAL A 394 -19.60 3.76 -7.76
N ARG A 395 -18.62 4.64 -7.94
CA ARG A 395 -18.32 5.35 -9.20
C ARG A 395 -16.84 5.16 -9.60
N PRO A 396 -16.53 4.57 -10.78
CA PRO A 396 -17.47 4.00 -11.76
C PRO A 396 -18.30 2.86 -11.18
N GLN A 397 -19.47 2.57 -11.77
CA GLN A 397 -20.34 1.48 -11.33
C GLN A 397 -19.59 0.14 -11.40
N ALA A 398 -19.71 -0.70 -10.37
CA ALA A 398 -19.17 -2.05 -10.45
C ALA A 398 -20.17 -2.96 -11.19
N ASP A 399 -19.65 -3.76 -12.12
CA ASP A 399 -20.42 -4.75 -12.86
C ASP A 399 -19.62 -6.05 -12.90
N VAL A 400 -20.17 -7.11 -12.32
CA VAL A 400 -19.50 -8.40 -12.16
C VAL A 400 -20.49 -9.50 -12.48
N SER A 401 -20.10 -10.47 -13.30
CA SER A 401 -20.93 -11.62 -13.66
C SER A 401 -20.33 -12.92 -13.13
N LEU A 402 -21.18 -13.74 -12.53
CA LEU A 402 -20.93 -15.15 -12.24
C LEU A 402 -21.69 -15.96 -13.29
N SER A 403 -21.01 -16.78 -14.08
CA SER A 403 -21.59 -17.50 -15.21
C SER A 403 -21.24 -18.98 -15.19
N ALA A 404 -21.86 -19.76 -16.08
CA ALA A 404 -21.66 -21.20 -16.20
C ALA A 404 -21.80 -21.95 -14.86
N MET A 405 -22.69 -21.48 -13.98
CA MET A 405 -22.90 -22.09 -12.68
C MET A 405 -23.48 -23.49 -12.82
N GLN A 406 -22.83 -24.45 -12.17
CA GLN A 406 -23.25 -25.83 -12.03
C GLN A 406 -23.28 -26.15 -10.55
N PHE A 407 -24.47 -26.33 -9.97
CA PHE A 407 -24.63 -26.68 -8.57
C PHE A 407 -25.26 -28.06 -8.42
N LYS A 408 -24.77 -28.83 -7.44
CA LYS A 408 -25.29 -30.16 -7.11
C LYS A 408 -25.38 -30.34 -5.60
N ALA A 409 -26.53 -30.85 -5.14
CA ALA A 409 -26.74 -31.33 -3.78
C ALA A 409 -27.47 -32.69 -3.82
N THR A 410 -27.09 -33.61 -2.94
CA THR A 410 -27.66 -34.97 -2.92
C THR A 410 -28.11 -35.40 -1.53
N GLY A 411 -29.27 -36.03 -1.42
CA GLY A 411 -29.81 -36.55 -0.17
C GLY A 411 -30.31 -35.46 0.78
N LEU A 412 -30.97 -34.43 0.26
CA LEU A 412 -31.51 -33.33 1.06
C LEU A 412 -32.79 -33.79 1.76
N THR A 413 -32.84 -33.68 3.08
CA THR A 413 -34.07 -33.89 3.88
C THR A 413 -34.45 -32.60 4.57
N TRP A 414 -35.73 -32.22 4.61
CA TRP A 414 -36.21 -31.07 5.37
C TRP A 414 -37.02 -31.53 6.59
N PRO A 415 -36.70 -31.06 7.81
CA PRO A 415 -35.56 -30.19 8.16
C PRO A 415 -34.20 -30.89 7.98
N VAL A 416 -33.15 -30.11 7.66
CA VAL A 416 -31.82 -30.62 7.25
C VAL A 416 -30.95 -30.96 8.46
N GLN A 417 -31.28 -32.06 9.15
CA GLN A 417 -30.57 -32.47 10.36
C GLN A 417 -29.21 -33.15 10.10
N GLN A 418 -29.04 -33.78 8.93
CA GLN A 418 -27.79 -34.41 8.52
C GLN A 418 -27.05 -33.55 7.50
N ALA A 419 -25.72 -33.51 7.59
CA ALA A 419 -24.90 -32.68 6.73
C ALA A 419 -24.96 -33.13 5.25
N VAL A 420 -25.58 -32.31 4.41
CA VAL A 420 -25.77 -32.56 2.98
C VAL A 420 -24.53 -32.09 2.22
N PRO A 421 -23.91 -32.94 1.37
CA PRO A 421 -22.81 -32.51 0.50
C PRO A 421 -23.31 -31.59 -0.62
N LEU A 422 -22.54 -30.53 -0.87
CA LEU A 422 -22.83 -29.47 -1.84
C LEU A 422 -21.59 -29.25 -2.71
N SER A 423 -21.78 -29.06 -4.02
CA SER A 423 -20.73 -28.59 -4.93
C SER A 423 -21.26 -27.50 -5.87
N LEU A 424 -20.42 -26.51 -6.17
CA LEU A 424 -20.68 -25.43 -7.11
C LEU A 424 -19.42 -25.20 -7.95
N ASP A 425 -19.55 -25.35 -9.26
CA ASP A 425 -18.55 -24.90 -10.24
C ASP A 425 -19.13 -23.69 -10.98
N ALA A 426 -18.34 -22.62 -11.13
CA ALA A 426 -18.78 -21.38 -11.79
C ALA A 426 -17.59 -20.62 -12.38
N ARG A 427 -17.88 -19.54 -13.11
CA ARG A 427 -16.88 -18.58 -13.61
C ARG A 427 -17.21 -17.16 -13.17
N LEU A 428 -16.30 -16.51 -12.44
CA LEU A 428 -16.38 -15.09 -12.09
C LEU A 428 -15.67 -14.26 -13.17
N GLY A 429 -16.43 -13.65 -14.08
CA GLY A 429 -15.92 -13.22 -15.38
C GLY A 429 -15.32 -14.42 -16.13
N ASP A 430 -14.05 -14.33 -16.51
CA ASP A 430 -13.32 -15.43 -17.12
C ASP A 430 -12.58 -16.33 -16.11
N THR A 431 -12.75 -16.12 -14.81
CA THR A 431 -11.97 -16.82 -13.77
C THR A 431 -12.72 -18.01 -13.20
N PRO A 432 -12.16 -19.24 -13.17
CA PRO A 432 -12.83 -20.38 -12.58
C PRO A 432 -12.99 -20.22 -11.06
N LEU A 433 -14.15 -20.61 -10.55
CA LEU A 433 -14.51 -20.63 -9.13
C LEU A 433 -15.10 -22.01 -8.83
N GLN A 434 -14.56 -22.69 -7.82
CA GLN A 434 -15.04 -23.98 -7.35
C GLN A 434 -15.35 -23.89 -5.87
N LEU A 435 -16.48 -24.43 -5.45
CA LEU A 435 -16.89 -24.51 -4.07
C LEU A 435 -17.39 -25.92 -3.75
N SER A 436 -16.90 -26.52 -2.67
CA SER A 436 -17.34 -27.83 -2.19
C SER A 436 -17.50 -27.79 -0.68
N GLY A 437 -18.60 -28.31 -0.17
CA GLY A 437 -18.91 -28.18 1.25
C GLY A 437 -19.99 -29.13 1.75
N ARG A 438 -20.35 -28.95 3.01
CA ARG A 438 -21.49 -29.60 3.64
C ARG A 438 -22.31 -28.59 4.42
N ALA A 439 -23.63 -28.76 4.45
CA ALA A 439 -24.50 -27.90 5.25
C ALA A 439 -25.64 -28.68 5.92
N THR A 440 -26.06 -28.16 7.07
CA THR A 440 -27.30 -28.48 7.78
C THR A 440 -28.18 -27.23 7.82
N ASP A 441 -29.31 -27.29 8.51
CA ASP A 441 -30.14 -26.12 8.81
C ASP A 441 -29.54 -25.19 9.88
N GLN A 442 -28.53 -25.65 10.62
CA GLN A 442 -27.88 -24.90 11.71
C GLN A 442 -26.41 -24.51 11.42
N GLU A 443 -25.70 -25.25 10.57
CA GLU A 443 -24.27 -25.06 10.33
C GLU A 443 -23.89 -25.34 8.87
N ALA A 444 -22.86 -24.69 8.36
CA ALA A 444 -22.32 -24.98 7.03
C ALA A 444 -20.80 -24.81 7.00
N SER A 445 -20.11 -25.69 6.28
CA SER A 445 -18.69 -25.57 5.97
C SER A 445 -18.46 -25.73 4.47
N ALA A 446 -17.67 -24.84 3.86
CA ALA A 446 -17.42 -24.88 2.42
C ALA A 446 -16.00 -24.42 2.08
N GLN A 447 -15.29 -25.20 1.27
CA GLN A 447 -14.01 -24.83 0.70
C GLN A 447 -14.26 -24.18 -0.66
N LEU A 448 -13.66 -23.02 -0.90
CA LEU A 448 -13.74 -22.25 -2.14
C LEU A 448 -12.33 -22.06 -2.70
N THR A 449 -12.16 -22.43 -3.97
CA THR A 449 -10.95 -22.15 -4.75
C THR A 449 -11.32 -21.17 -5.87
N LEU A 450 -10.62 -20.05 -5.92
CA LEU A 450 -10.72 -19.02 -6.93
C LEU A 450 -9.43 -18.99 -7.73
N GLY A 451 -9.53 -19.13 -9.06
CA GLY A 451 -8.40 -18.96 -9.98
C GLY A 451 -7.88 -17.52 -10.03
N GLU A 452 -7.04 -17.21 -11.03
CA GLU A 452 -6.47 -15.86 -11.19
C GLU A 452 -7.52 -14.82 -11.63
N LEU A 453 -8.14 -14.16 -10.65
CA LEU A 453 -9.10 -13.07 -10.84
C LEU A 453 -8.38 -11.75 -11.11
N PRO A 454 -8.63 -11.04 -12.22
CA PRO A 454 -8.07 -9.71 -12.43
C PRO A 454 -8.61 -8.71 -11.40
N LEU A 455 -7.71 -7.96 -10.76
CA LEU A 455 -8.06 -6.95 -9.75
C LEU A 455 -8.87 -5.77 -10.29
N SER A 456 -9.02 -5.67 -11.62
CA SER A 456 -9.93 -4.71 -12.26
C SER A 456 -11.39 -4.89 -11.79
N VAL A 457 -11.78 -6.10 -11.37
CA VAL A 457 -13.09 -6.37 -10.76
C VAL A 457 -13.30 -5.56 -9.46
N ALA A 458 -12.23 -5.30 -8.71
CA ALA A 458 -12.27 -4.52 -7.47
C ALA A 458 -11.96 -3.02 -7.69
N ALA A 459 -11.53 -2.61 -8.88
CA ALA A 459 -11.13 -1.23 -9.16
C ALA A 459 -12.23 -0.18 -8.87
N PRO A 460 -13.53 -0.39 -9.18
CA PRO A 460 -14.62 0.50 -8.79
C PRO A 460 -14.70 0.82 -7.29
N TYR A 461 -14.42 -0.18 -6.46
CA TYR A 461 -14.45 -0.08 -5.00
C TYR A 461 -13.24 0.68 -4.47
N VAL A 462 -12.06 0.39 -5.01
CA VAL A 462 -10.81 1.09 -4.62
C VAL A 462 -10.80 2.54 -5.11
N ALA A 463 -11.41 2.81 -6.26
CA ALA A 463 -11.54 4.16 -6.82
C ALA A 463 -12.38 5.13 -5.96
N GLN A 464 -13.11 4.63 -4.95
CA GLN A 464 -13.79 5.50 -3.97
C GLN A 464 -12.79 6.21 -3.06
N TYR A 465 -11.66 5.57 -2.76
CA TYR A 465 -10.69 6.04 -1.78
C TYR A 465 -9.39 6.50 -2.44
N LEU A 466 -8.99 5.88 -3.56
CA LEU A 466 -7.77 6.18 -4.27
C LEU A 466 -8.02 6.81 -5.64
N THR A 467 -7.15 7.75 -6.04
CA THR A 467 -7.11 8.34 -7.38
C THR A 467 -6.33 7.48 -8.38
N LEU A 468 -5.49 6.57 -7.88
CA LEU A 468 -4.63 5.70 -8.69
C LEU A 468 -5.42 4.48 -9.23
N PRO A 469 -5.28 4.14 -10.52
CA PRO A 469 -5.88 2.91 -11.06
C PRO A 469 -5.20 1.67 -10.46
N LEU A 470 -5.99 0.62 -10.24
CA LEU A 470 -5.57 -0.68 -9.71
C LEU A 470 -5.53 -1.73 -10.83
N ALA A 471 -4.40 -2.43 -10.94
CA ALA A 471 -4.25 -3.61 -11.78
C ALA A 471 -3.50 -4.72 -11.02
N GLY A 472 -3.62 -5.96 -11.51
CA GLY A 472 -2.99 -7.15 -10.92
C GLY A 472 -3.93 -8.35 -10.98
N ARG A 473 -3.52 -9.46 -10.37
CA ARG A 473 -4.28 -10.71 -10.30
C ARG A 473 -4.41 -11.16 -8.85
N ALA A 474 -5.52 -11.80 -8.52
CA ALA A 474 -5.78 -12.36 -7.20
C ALA A 474 -6.19 -13.82 -7.34
N GLN A 475 -5.70 -14.69 -6.47
CA GLN A 475 -6.14 -16.07 -6.35
C GLN A 475 -6.32 -16.41 -4.88
N ALA A 476 -7.29 -17.27 -4.58
CA ALA A 476 -7.63 -17.55 -3.19
C ALA A 476 -8.11 -19.00 -3.00
N ALA A 477 -7.70 -19.59 -1.89
CA ALA A 477 -8.24 -20.82 -1.32
C ALA A 477 -8.76 -20.49 0.08
N LEU A 478 -10.09 -20.47 0.22
CA LEU A 478 -10.80 -20.06 1.42
C LEU A 478 -11.63 -21.22 1.97
N GLU A 479 -11.81 -21.28 3.28
CA GLU A 479 -12.75 -22.19 3.95
C GLU A 479 -13.74 -21.37 4.78
N PHE A 480 -15.02 -21.48 4.47
CA PHE A 480 -16.10 -20.78 5.14
C PHE A 480 -16.70 -21.70 6.20
N HIS A 481 -16.94 -21.16 7.39
CA HIS A 481 -17.68 -21.79 8.48
C HIS A 481 -18.79 -20.87 8.93
N TRP A 482 -20.03 -21.28 8.69
CA TRP A 482 -21.23 -20.57 9.12
C TRP A 482 -21.94 -21.34 10.23
N ARG A 483 -22.46 -20.62 11.22
CA ARG A 483 -23.41 -21.15 12.19
C ARG A 483 -24.62 -20.23 12.31
N ALA A 484 -25.80 -20.83 12.41
CA ALA A 484 -27.04 -20.15 12.72
C ALA A 484 -27.00 -19.56 14.14
N ALA A 485 -27.92 -18.64 14.40
CA ALA A 485 -28.13 -18.11 15.73
C ALA A 485 -28.75 -19.21 16.61
N ALA A 486 -28.19 -19.45 17.79
CA ALA A 486 -28.73 -20.39 18.77
C ALA A 486 -28.64 -19.75 20.13
N GLU A 487 -29.77 -19.36 20.76
CA GLU A 487 -29.72 -18.62 22.03
C GLU A 487 -28.89 -19.37 23.09
N PRO A 488 -27.90 -18.72 23.73
CA PRO A 488 -27.60 -17.28 23.72
C PRO A 488 -26.55 -16.81 22.67
N ALA A 489 -26.07 -17.69 21.79
CA ALA A 489 -25.04 -17.41 20.79
C ALA A 489 -25.60 -16.71 19.52
N PRO A 490 -25.02 -15.56 19.10
CA PRO A 490 -25.35 -14.94 17.83
C PRO A 490 -24.87 -15.81 16.64
N PRO A 491 -25.39 -15.55 15.42
CA PRO A 491 -24.89 -16.24 14.24
C PRO A 491 -23.40 -15.94 14.07
N GLY A 492 -22.66 -16.89 13.51
CA GLY A 492 -21.22 -16.77 13.31
C GLY A 492 -20.84 -17.02 11.87
N LEU A 493 -19.88 -16.24 11.36
CA LEU A 493 -19.25 -16.46 10.06
C LEU A 493 -17.75 -16.28 10.20
N ARG A 494 -17.03 -17.39 10.08
CA ARG A 494 -15.57 -17.46 10.06
C ARG A 494 -15.09 -17.84 8.67
N ILE A 495 -14.05 -17.18 8.19
CA ILE A 495 -13.40 -17.44 6.91
C ILE A 495 -11.94 -17.75 7.18
N ASP A 496 -11.54 -19.00 7.01
CA ASP A 496 -10.15 -19.43 7.10
C ASP A 496 -9.48 -19.28 5.73
N ILE A 497 -8.44 -18.46 5.67
CA ILE A 497 -7.64 -18.18 4.48
C ILE A 497 -6.49 -19.18 4.43
N LYS A 498 -6.64 -20.26 3.65
CA LYS A 498 -5.55 -21.25 3.48
C LYS A 498 -4.41 -20.64 2.68
N ASN A 499 -4.75 -19.97 1.58
CA ASN A 499 -3.83 -19.20 0.77
C ASN A 499 -4.59 -18.09 0.05
N LEU A 500 -4.03 -16.88 0.03
CA LEU A 500 -4.49 -15.76 -0.78
C LEU A 500 -3.24 -15.13 -1.38
N SER A 501 -3.15 -15.01 -2.70
CA SER A 501 -2.08 -14.25 -3.33
C SER A 501 -2.61 -13.13 -4.21
N LEU A 502 -1.92 -11.99 -4.16
CA LEU A 502 -2.09 -10.87 -5.07
C LEU A 502 -0.80 -10.70 -5.86
N ASP A 503 -0.85 -10.96 -7.15
CA ASP A 503 0.32 -11.05 -8.03
C ASP A 503 0.31 -9.94 -9.08
N ASP A 504 1.51 -9.44 -9.42
CA ASP A 504 1.76 -8.35 -10.37
C ASP A 504 0.90 -7.10 -10.13
N VAL A 505 0.74 -6.72 -8.85
CA VAL A 505 -0.10 -5.58 -8.48
C VAL A 505 0.60 -4.27 -8.82
N LEU A 506 -0.18 -3.36 -9.42
CA LEU A 506 0.26 -2.04 -9.86
C LEU A 506 -0.80 -1.01 -9.43
N LEU A 507 -0.35 0.04 -8.75
CA LEU A 507 -1.12 1.25 -8.46
C LEU A 507 -0.49 2.42 -9.22
N GLY A 508 -1.26 3.00 -10.14
CA GLY A 508 -0.78 4.05 -11.04
C GLY A 508 -0.70 3.59 -12.51
N SER A 509 -0.10 4.41 -13.37
CA SER A 509 -0.01 4.09 -14.79
C SER A 509 0.94 2.91 -15.05
N ALA A 510 0.65 2.08 -16.05
CA ALA A 510 1.53 0.95 -16.40
C ALA A 510 2.96 1.39 -16.81
N ARG A 511 3.13 2.63 -17.29
CA ARG A 511 4.44 3.18 -17.69
C ARG A 511 5.24 3.72 -16.50
N GLN A 512 4.55 4.22 -15.48
CA GLN A 512 5.12 4.80 -14.26
C GLN A 512 4.22 4.43 -13.08
N PRO A 513 4.35 3.21 -12.52
CA PRO A 513 3.62 2.82 -11.33
C PRO A 513 4.18 3.56 -10.11
N GLN A 514 3.29 4.07 -9.25
CA GLN A 514 3.69 4.73 -8.00
C GLN A 514 3.97 3.70 -6.90
N VAL A 515 3.15 2.64 -6.87
CA VAL A 515 3.34 1.47 -6.03
C VAL A 515 3.18 0.22 -6.88
N ALA A 516 4.09 -0.75 -6.72
CA ALA A 516 4.01 -2.03 -7.40
C ALA A 516 4.57 -3.13 -6.51
N TRP A 517 4.13 -4.38 -6.70
CA TRP A 517 4.80 -5.55 -6.12
C TRP A 517 4.58 -6.79 -6.99
N SER A 518 5.49 -7.75 -6.90
CA SER A 518 5.42 -8.98 -7.70
C SER A 518 4.41 -9.98 -7.10
N SER A 519 4.41 -10.13 -5.78
CA SER A 519 3.49 -11.05 -5.09
C SER A 519 3.30 -10.64 -3.64
N LEU A 520 2.05 -10.67 -3.16
CA LEU A 520 1.68 -10.61 -1.75
C LEU A 520 0.93 -11.89 -1.42
N THR A 521 1.49 -12.74 -0.58
CA THR A 521 0.86 -14.00 -0.14
C THR A 521 0.44 -13.91 1.33
N VAL A 522 -0.78 -14.33 1.62
CA VAL A 522 -1.35 -14.47 2.97
C VAL A 522 -1.68 -15.95 3.17
N ALA A 523 -1.10 -16.57 4.19
CA ALA A 523 -1.31 -17.97 4.54
C ALA A 523 -1.72 -18.09 6.01
N ASP A 524 -2.48 -19.15 6.31
CA ASP A 524 -2.99 -19.48 7.64
C ASP A 524 -3.74 -18.31 8.30
N GLY A 525 -4.61 -17.65 7.52
CA GLY A 525 -5.44 -16.56 8.01
C GLY A 525 -6.79 -17.03 8.54
N ALA A 526 -7.40 -16.24 9.42
CA ALA A 526 -8.75 -16.43 9.93
C ALA A 526 -9.42 -15.06 10.09
N LEU A 527 -10.58 -14.89 9.49
CA LEU A 527 -11.43 -13.70 9.56
C LEU A 527 -12.75 -14.07 10.23
N ASP A 528 -13.00 -13.54 11.43
CA ASP A 528 -14.29 -13.63 12.12
C ASP A 528 -15.02 -12.30 11.97
N LEU A 529 -16.04 -12.27 11.11
CA LEU A 529 -16.75 -11.05 10.76
C LEU A 529 -17.61 -10.51 11.91
N MET A 530 -18.16 -11.40 12.73
CA MET A 530 -19.05 -11.03 13.83
C MET A 530 -18.23 -10.59 15.06
N ALA A 531 -17.10 -11.25 15.32
CA ALA A 531 -16.15 -10.85 16.35
C ALA A 531 -15.21 -9.70 15.91
N ARG A 532 -15.24 -9.30 14.63
CA ARG A 532 -14.36 -8.29 14.03
C ARG A 532 -12.88 -8.56 14.28
N ARG A 533 -12.48 -9.82 14.10
CA ARG A 533 -11.12 -10.29 14.34
C ARG A 533 -10.49 -10.81 13.05
N ILE A 534 -9.25 -10.40 12.81
CA ILE A 534 -8.39 -10.88 11.72
C ILE A 534 -7.11 -11.43 12.35
N GLU A 535 -6.84 -12.70 12.13
CA GLU A 535 -5.58 -13.33 12.49
C GLU A 535 -4.91 -13.83 11.20
N VAL A 536 -3.62 -13.54 11.03
CA VAL A 536 -2.84 -13.96 9.86
C VAL A 536 -1.58 -14.68 10.34
N GLY A 537 -1.43 -15.95 9.98
CA GLY A 537 -0.24 -16.73 10.29
C GLY A 537 1.00 -16.18 9.61
N ARG A 538 0.95 -15.97 8.29
CA ARG A 538 2.07 -15.39 7.54
C ARG A 538 1.61 -14.49 6.41
N MET A 539 2.20 -13.29 6.36
CA MET A 539 2.06 -12.36 5.24
C MET A 539 3.45 -12.14 4.62
N ALA A 540 3.61 -12.42 3.33
CA ALA A 540 4.89 -12.21 2.63
C ALA A 540 4.71 -11.34 1.38
N LEU A 541 5.45 -10.24 1.31
CA LEU A 541 5.45 -9.27 0.21
C LEU A 541 6.79 -9.33 -0.55
N ARG A 542 6.76 -9.62 -1.85
CA ARG A 542 7.94 -9.78 -2.69
C ARG A 542 8.06 -8.69 -3.74
N GLY A 543 9.26 -8.14 -3.85
CA GLY A 543 9.62 -7.12 -4.83
C GLY A 543 8.82 -5.83 -4.77
N PRO A 544 8.39 -5.30 -3.60
CA PRO A 544 7.64 -4.04 -3.56
C PRO A 544 8.50 -2.89 -4.08
N ARG A 545 7.88 -1.98 -4.85
CA ARG A 545 8.49 -0.77 -5.39
C ARG A 545 7.61 0.40 -5.02
N VAL A 546 8.19 1.42 -4.39
CA VAL A 546 7.47 2.63 -4.00
C VAL A 546 8.29 3.85 -4.42
N ALA A 547 7.65 4.80 -5.10
CA ALA A 547 8.17 6.15 -5.26
C ALA A 547 7.55 7.04 -4.17
N LEU A 548 8.40 7.67 -3.35
CA LEU A 548 7.96 8.56 -2.29
C LEU A 548 8.64 9.92 -2.46
N GLU A 549 7.82 10.96 -2.61
CA GLU A 549 8.27 12.33 -2.81
C GLU A 549 7.65 13.24 -1.76
N ARG A 550 8.49 14.07 -1.14
CA ARG A 550 8.08 15.20 -0.31
C ARG A 550 8.45 16.48 -1.04
N ARG A 551 7.44 17.29 -1.36
CA ARG A 551 7.60 18.53 -2.12
C ARG A 551 8.17 19.65 -1.27
N ALA A 552 8.58 20.73 -1.92
CA ALA A 552 9.10 21.94 -1.27
C ALA A 552 8.12 22.58 -0.25
N ASP A 553 6.80 22.39 -0.42
CA ASP A 553 5.76 22.84 0.53
C ASP A 553 5.58 21.89 1.74
N GLY A 554 6.36 20.82 1.81
CA GLY A 554 6.31 19.80 2.84
C GLY A 554 5.21 18.76 2.68
N ARG A 555 4.37 18.84 1.64
CA ARG A 555 3.34 17.83 1.35
C ARG A 555 3.96 16.57 0.75
N TRP A 556 3.42 15.42 1.15
CA TRP A 556 3.80 14.13 0.60
C TRP A 556 2.95 13.81 -0.64
N GLN A 557 3.57 13.31 -1.71
CA GLN A 557 2.86 12.87 -2.92
C GLN A 557 1.76 11.85 -2.62
N ALA A 558 1.95 10.99 -1.62
CA ALA A 558 0.95 10.01 -1.18
C ALA A 558 -0.37 10.63 -0.69
N GLN A 559 -0.38 11.91 -0.28
CA GLN A 559 -1.60 12.62 0.10
C GLN A 559 -2.51 12.87 -1.12
N ASP A 560 -1.95 12.96 -2.32
CA ASP A 560 -2.71 13.16 -3.56
C ASP A 560 -3.30 11.85 -4.10
N TRP A 561 -2.87 10.71 -3.55
CA TRP A 561 -3.43 9.41 -3.88
C TRP A 561 -4.81 9.22 -3.26
N LEU A 562 -5.10 9.90 -2.15
CA LEU A 562 -6.39 9.82 -1.45
C LEU A 562 -7.40 10.78 -2.09
N ARG A 563 -8.64 10.32 -2.30
CA ARG A 563 -9.75 11.22 -2.65
C ARG A 563 -10.21 11.95 -1.40
N SER A 564 -10.23 13.28 -1.45
CA SER A 564 -10.85 14.11 -0.42
C SER A 564 -12.35 13.83 -0.39
N THR A 565 -12.80 12.95 0.49
CA THR A 565 -14.21 12.84 0.82
C THR A 565 -14.56 14.08 1.64
N SER A 566 -14.89 15.17 0.97
CA SER A 566 -15.62 16.26 1.64
C SER A 566 -16.91 15.63 2.15
N PRO A 567 -17.19 15.64 3.46
CA PRO A 567 -18.48 15.15 3.93
C PRO A 567 -19.53 16.00 3.23
N ALA A 568 -20.29 15.38 2.33
CA ALA A 568 -21.46 16.02 1.75
C ALA A 568 -22.29 16.54 2.93
N SER A 569 -22.66 17.82 2.85
CA SER A 569 -23.42 18.57 3.84
C SER A 569 -24.29 17.67 4.72
N ALA A 570 -23.89 17.53 5.98
CA ALA A 570 -24.66 16.88 7.04
C ALA A 570 -25.89 17.74 7.37
N ALA A 571 -26.82 17.82 6.44
CA ALA A 571 -28.19 18.24 6.66
C ALA A 571 -29.04 16.99 6.39
N ASP A 572 -29.61 16.42 7.46
CA ASP A 572 -30.45 15.21 7.52
C ASP A 572 -29.75 13.83 7.66
N GLU A 573 -28.76 13.69 8.54
CA GLU A 573 -28.35 12.37 9.04
C GLU A 573 -28.94 12.09 10.44
N PRO A 574 -29.77 11.04 10.63
CA PRO A 574 -30.27 10.66 11.96
C PRO A 574 -29.11 10.23 12.88
N ALA A 575 -29.28 10.45 14.19
CA ALA A 575 -28.27 10.24 15.23
C ALA A 575 -27.42 8.98 14.99
N ALA A 576 -26.11 9.17 14.82
CA ALA A 576 -25.16 8.11 14.58
C ALA A 576 -25.30 7.02 15.67
N PRO A 577 -25.45 5.73 15.28
CA PRO A 577 -25.44 4.63 16.25
C PRO A 577 -24.09 4.62 16.99
N SER A 578 -24.10 4.15 18.24
CA SER A 578 -22.88 4.03 19.07
C SER A 578 -21.72 3.40 18.27
N PRO A 579 -20.49 3.91 18.41
CA PRO A 579 -19.35 3.46 17.61
C PRO A 579 -19.17 1.96 17.79
N ALA A 580 -19.31 1.24 16.69
CA ALA A 580 -19.21 -0.20 16.70
C ALA A 580 -17.76 -0.64 17.06
N PRO A 581 -17.57 -1.80 17.70
CA PRO A 581 -16.26 -2.20 18.25
C PRO A 581 -15.15 -2.22 17.17
N ALA A 582 -13.95 -1.76 17.53
CA ALA A 582 -12.81 -1.71 16.63
C ALA A 582 -12.34 -3.12 16.21
N TRP A 583 -11.70 -3.22 15.04
CA TRP A 583 -11.14 -4.48 14.55
C TRP A 583 -9.89 -4.89 15.35
N ASP A 584 -9.82 -6.18 15.74
CA ASP A 584 -8.63 -6.82 16.33
C ASP A 584 -7.81 -7.49 15.21
N VAL A 585 -6.65 -6.94 14.87
CA VAL A 585 -5.79 -7.43 13.77
C VAL A 585 -4.47 -7.95 14.35
N ARG A 586 -4.19 -9.24 14.10
CA ARG A 586 -2.96 -9.91 14.52
C ARG A 586 -2.25 -10.52 13.32
N LEU A 587 -0.97 -10.20 13.15
CA LEU A 587 -0.09 -10.79 12.14
C LEU A 587 1.06 -11.50 12.86
N ASN A 588 1.12 -12.82 12.77
CA ASN A 588 2.14 -13.61 13.47
C ASN A 588 3.51 -13.43 12.81
N GLU A 589 3.58 -13.46 11.48
CA GLU A 589 4.79 -13.16 10.70
C GLU A 589 4.46 -12.23 9.53
N VAL A 590 5.26 -11.16 9.38
CA VAL A 590 5.27 -10.28 8.22
C VAL A 590 6.67 -10.30 7.61
N ALA A 591 6.77 -10.76 6.36
CA ALA A 591 8.01 -10.80 5.61
C ALA A 591 7.93 -9.87 4.38
N LEU A 592 8.99 -9.11 4.16
CA LEU A 592 9.21 -8.32 2.96
C LEU A 592 10.56 -8.73 2.37
N ASP A 593 10.59 -9.00 1.07
CA ASP A 593 11.82 -9.39 0.37
C ASP A 593 11.99 -8.60 -0.94
N GLY A 594 13.22 -8.18 -1.22
CA GLY A 594 13.60 -7.48 -2.45
C GLY A 594 12.93 -6.12 -2.66
N GLY A 595 12.58 -5.40 -1.60
CA GLY A 595 11.92 -4.10 -1.69
C GLY A 595 12.82 -3.00 -2.24
N ARG A 596 12.21 -2.04 -2.94
CA ARG A 596 12.85 -0.85 -3.52
C ARG A 596 12.05 0.41 -3.21
N VAL A 597 12.71 1.42 -2.67
CA VAL A 597 12.11 2.74 -2.40
C VAL A 597 12.95 3.80 -3.07
N ALA A 598 12.35 4.57 -3.97
CA ALA A 598 12.94 5.81 -4.47
C ALA A 598 12.40 6.96 -3.63
N PHE A 599 13.26 7.58 -2.83
CA PHE A 599 12.92 8.67 -1.92
C PHE A 599 13.47 9.99 -2.45
N VAL A 600 12.61 11.00 -2.55
CA VAL A 600 12.96 12.37 -2.93
C VAL A 600 12.36 13.34 -1.92
N ASP A 601 13.17 14.24 -1.37
CA ASP A 601 12.72 15.31 -0.48
C ASP A 601 13.26 16.66 -0.97
N GLU A 602 12.35 17.57 -1.28
CA GLU A 602 12.64 18.93 -1.75
C GLU A 602 12.38 19.99 -0.67
N GLN A 603 11.87 19.60 0.50
CA GLN A 603 11.53 20.50 1.61
C GLN A 603 12.75 21.28 2.16
N PRO A 604 13.98 20.74 2.24
CA PRO A 604 15.15 21.48 2.71
C PRO A 604 15.67 22.57 1.74
N GLY A 605 14.99 22.83 0.63
CA GLY A 605 15.39 23.79 -0.41
C GLY A 605 16.45 23.28 -1.39
N GLN A 606 17.24 22.26 -1.00
CA GLN A 606 18.05 21.46 -1.91
C GLN A 606 17.49 20.04 -1.97
N ARG A 607 17.37 19.49 -3.18
CA ARG A 607 16.82 18.16 -3.42
C ARG A 607 17.70 17.08 -2.78
N VAL A 608 17.12 16.30 -1.86
CA VAL A 608 17.70 15.08 -1.31
C VAL A 608 17.08 13.90 -2.04
N ALA A 609 17.90 13.03 -2.63
CA ALA A 609 17.40 11.88 -3.38
C ALA A 609 18.19 10.60 -3.02
N LEU A 610 17.48 9.56 -2.61
CA LEU A 610 18.04 8.29 -2.13
C LEU A 610 17.29 7.12 -2.75
N ASN A 611 18.01 6.08 -3.16
CA ASN A 611 17.44 4.79 -3.50
C ASN A 611 17.74 3.80 -2.38
N ILE A 612 16.69 3.16 -1.87
CA ILE A 612 16.77 2.07 -0.91
C ILE A 612 16.49 0.79 -1.66
N ASP A 613 17.49 -0.06 -1.84
CA ASP A 613 17.41 -1.31 -2.61
C ASP A 613 17.60 -2.55 -1.74
N GLY A 614 17.02 -3.67 -2.18
CA GLY A 614 17.14 -4.95 -1.47
C GLY A 614 16.61 -4.89 -0.04
N LEU A 615 15.62 -4.04 0.21
CA LEU A 615 14.94 -3.94 1.50
C LEU A 615 14.37 -5.32 1.84
N SER A 616 14.80 -5.90 2.94
CA SER A 616 14.18 -7.08 3.51
C SER A 616 13.84 -6.82 4.97
N LEU A 617 12.62 -7.18 5.33
CA LEU A 617 12.06 -7.01 6.66
C LEU A 617 11.42 -8.32 7.08
N ARG A 618 11.67 -8.75 8.32
CA ARG A 618 10.92 -9.82 8.98
C ARG A 618 10.46 -9.31 10.33
N ALA A 619 9.15 -9.20 10.50
CA ALA A 619 8.52 -8.81 11.75
C ALA A 619 7.65 -9.95 12.27
N ALA A 620 7.58 -10.12 13.59
CA ALA A 620 6.70 -11.12 14.22
C ALA A 620 5.92 -10.53 15.40
N ASN A 621 4.72 -11.04 15.62
CA ASN A 621 3.75 -10.58 16.63
C ASN A 621 3.29 -9.12 16.42
N VAL A 622 2.93 -8.77 15.19
CA VAL A 622 2.47 -7.43 14.81
C VAL A 622 0.98 -7.28 15.12
N GLN A 623 0.61 -6.31 15.95
CA GLN A 623 -0.80 -6.00 16.27
C GLN A 623 -1.05 -4.49 16.13
N PRO A 624 -1.26 -3.98 14.90
CA PRO A 624 -1.23 -2.55 14.63
C PRO A 624 -2.44 -1.78 15.19
N LEU A 625 -3.55 -2.47 15.47
CA LEU A 625 -4.79 -1.86 15.98
C LEU A 625 -5.02 -2.13 17.48
N ALA A 626 -4.10 -2.82 18.15
CA ALA A 626 -4.22 -3.07 19.59
C ALA A 626 -4.06 -1.76 20.37
N ALA A 627 -4.89 -1.53 21.39
CA ALA A 627 -4.78 -0.34 22.25
C ALA A 627 -3.41 -0.25 22.96
N LYS A 628 -2.80 -1.40 23.23
CA LYS A 628 -1.44 -1.57 23.75
C LYS A 628 -0.76 -2.71 22.97
N PRO A 629 -0.11 -2.41 21.82
CA PRO A 629 0.55 -3.42 21.01
C PRO A 629 1.66 -4.12 21.80
N PRO A 630 1.88 -5.43 21.65
CA PRO A 630 3.05 -6.08 22.22
C PRO A 630 4.33 -5.68 21.45
N PRO A 631 5.53 -5.83 22.06
CA PRO A 631 6.79 -5.63 21.35
C PRO A 631 6.92 -6.59 20.16
N THR A 632 7.10 -6.01 18.97
CA THR A 632 7.29 -6.73 17.70
C THR A 632 8.78 -7.03 17.51
N THR A 633 9.16 -8.29 17.28
CA THR A 633 10.56 -8.58 16.88
C THR A 633 10.75 -8.15 15.43
N LEU A 634 11.82 -7.42 15.12
CA LEU A 634 12.10 -6.87 13.80
C LEU A 634 13.54 -7.19 13.37
N LYS A 635 13.68 -7.81 12.20
CA LYS A 635 14.93 -7.88 11.44
C LYS A 635 14.76 -7.06 10.17
N LEU A 636 15.61 -6.07 9.99
CA LEU A 636 15.59 -5.16 8.85
C LEU A 636 16.98 -5.13 8.22
N GLN A 637 17.03 -5.22 6.91
CA GLN A 637 18.23 -5.00 6.11
C GLN A 637 17.89 -4.17 4.88
N ALA A 638 18.74 -3.21 4.54
CA ALA A 638 18.56 -2.37 3.36
C ALA A 638 19.91 -1.89 2.82
N ARG A 639 19.97 -1.62 1.53
CA ARG A 639 21.10 -0.95 0.88
C ARG A 639 20.68 0.44 0.45
N LEU A 640 21.42 1.48 0.84
CA LEU A 640 21.12 2.85 0.49
C LEU A 640 22.16 3.35 -0.52
N THR A 641 21.70 3.99 -1.58
CA THR A 641 22.54 4.70 -2.55
C THR A 641 22.01 6.10 -2.75
N GLN A 642 22.91 7.06 -2.92
CA GLN A 642 22.50 8.42 -3.32
C GLN A 642 22.06 8.38 -4.78
N ALA A 643 20.88 8.91 -5.07
CA ALA A 643 20.42 9.03 -6.45
C ALA A 643 21.17 10.20 -7.12
N PRO A 644 21.61 10.05 -8.38
CA PRO A 644 22.32 11.11 -9.08
C PRO A 644 21.44 12.36 -9.23
N ALA A 645 22.07 13.53 -9.09
CA ALA A 645 21.39 14.83 -9.17
C ALA A 645 21.05 15.28 -10.62
N GLY A 646 21.14 14.39 -11.62
CA GLY A 646 20.82 14.67 -13.03
C GLY A 646 21.03 13.46 -13.96
N ASP A 647 20.92 13.66 -15.28
CA ASP A 647 21.08 12.64 -16.34
C ASP A 647 22.54 12.19 -16.60
N GLY A 648 23.46 12.49 -15.67
CA GLY A 648 24.85 12.06 -15.76
C GLY A 648 25.02 10.54 -15.58
N PRO A 649 26.19 9.98 -15.95
CA PRO A 649 26.46 8.56 -15.77
C PRO A 649 26.20 8.11 -14.33
N ARG A 650 25.51 6.97 -14.18
CA ARG A 650 25.21 6.33 -12.90
C ARG A 650 26.53 5.89 -12.24
N GLU A 651 27.11 6.74 -11.40
CA GLU A 651 28.30 6.35 -10.64
C GLU A 651 27.94 5.35 -9.56
N VAL A 652 28.55 4.17 -9.67
CA VAL A 652 28.41 3.02 -8.76
C VAL A 652 29.29 3.28 -7.55
N GLY A 653 28.84 4.15 -6.64
CA GLY A 653 29.32 4.12 -5.27
C GLY A 653 28.97 2.78 -4.62
N THR A 654 29.83 2.25 -3.72
CA THR A 654 29.44 1.09 -2.92
C THR A 654 28.21 1.46 -2.08
N PRO A 655 27.13 0.68 -2.09
CA PRO A 655 25.93 1.00 -1.33
C PRO A 655 26.21 0.98 0.17
N ALA A 656 25.66 1.96 0.89
CA ALA A 656 25.62 1.94 2.34
C ALA A 656 24.75 0.76 2.80
N GLN A 657 25.13 0.10 3.88
CA GLN A 657 24.34 -0.99 4.45
C GLN A 657 23.70 -0.54 5.76
N LEU A 658 22.40 -0.84 5.89
CA LEU A 658 21.67 -0.68 7.14
C LEU A 658 21.16 -2.04 7.57
N ARG A 659 21.43 -2.43 8.80
CA ARG A 659 20.90 -3.63 9.44
C ARG A 659 20.41 -3.30 10.85
N PHE A 660 19.24 -3.80 11.18
CA PHE A 660 18.69 -3.72 12.54
C PHE A 660 18.11 -5.08 12.94
N ASP A 661 18.49 -5.58 14.12
CA ASP A 661 17.95 -6.81 14.71
C ASP A 661 17.56 -6.53 16.17
N GLY A 662 16.26 -6.53 16.45
CA GLY A 662 15.76 -6.09 17.76
C GLY A 662 14.25 -6.23 17.95
N ARG A 663 13.73 -5.47 18.91
CA ARG A 663 12.30 -5.33 19.20
C ARG A 663 11.86 -3.90 18.97
N VAL A 664 10.70 -3.73 18.36
CA VAL A 664 10.06 -2.44 18.11
C VAL A 664 8.72 -2.42 18.83
N GLN A 665 8.47 -1.37 19.58
CA GLN A 665 7.18 -1.07 20.18
C GLN A 665 6.41 -0.18 19.19
N LEU A 666 5.30 -0.71 18.66
CA LEU A 666 4.41 0.07 17.81
C LEU A 666 3.64 1.10 18.66
N PRO A 667 3.35 2.30 18.11
CA PRO A 667 2.50 3.27 18.79
C PRO A 667 1.08 2.72 18.94
N GLY A 668 0.48 2.95 20.10
CA GLY A 668 -0.90 2.56 20.43
C GLY A 668 -1.63 3.70 21.14
N ALA A 669 -2.89 3.47 21.53
CA ALA A 669 -3.71 4.49 22.19
C ALA A 669 -3.11 4.97 23.53
N THR A 670 -2.34 4.10 24.20
CA THR A 670 -1.74 4.38 25.52
C THR A 670 -0.23 4.11 25.59
N THR A 671 0.40 3.78 24.46
CA THR A 671 1.84 3.46 24.38
C THR A 671 2.52 4.23 23.26
N GLY A 672 3.63 4.89 23.58
CA GLY A 672 4.50 5.53 22.59
C GLY A 672 5.24 4.51 21.72
N ALA A 673 5.85 5.00 20.64
CA ALA A 673 6.69 4.19 19.77
C ALA A 673 8.09 4.01 20.38
N GLY A 674 8.77 2.90 20.08
CA GLY A 674 10.14 2.69 20.55
C GLY A 674 10.84 1.56 19.81
N ALA A 675 12.16 1.48 19.94
CA ALA A 675 12.98 0.45 19.31
C ALA A 675 14.18 0.12 20.21
N ARG A 676 14.43 -1.16 20.42
CA ARG A 676 15.59 -1.66 21.16
C ARG A 676 16.26 -2.81 20.41
N GLY A 677 17.53 -2.70 20.08
CA GLY A 677 18.22 -3.73 19.30
C GLY A 677 19.62 -3.38 18.86
N GLN A 678 20.24 -4.30 18.10
CA GLN A 678 21.51 -4.06 17.44
C GLN A 678 21.28 -3.27 16.15
N LEU A 679 22.03 -2.18 15.99
CA LEU A 679 22.03 -1.33 14.81
C LEU A 679 23.43 -1.38 14.18
N VAL A 680 23.47 -1.69 12.89
CA VAL A 680 24.68 -1.65 12.07
C VAL A 680 24.41 -0.74 10.87
N LEU A 681 25.18 0.33 10.77
CA LEU A 681 25.25 1.25 9.66
C LEU A 681 26.67 1.19 9.11
N GLU A 682 26.80 0.93 7.82
CA GLU A 682 28.09 0.92 7.14
C GLU A 682 28.04 1.93 5.99
N ARG A 683 29.03 2.83 5.96
CA ARG A 683 29.28 3.75 4.84
C ARG A 683 28.09 4.66 4.47
N VAL A 684 27.32 5.11 5.46
CA VAL A 684 26.18 6.01 5.23
C VAL A 684 26.66 7.35 4.69
N PRO A 685 26.21 7.80 3.50
CA PRO A 685 26.71 9.02 2.86
C PRO A 685 26.15 10.28 3.56
N LEU A 686 26.81 10.76 4.61
CA LEU A 686 26.36 11.93 5.39
C LEU A 686 26.19 13.19 4.52
N HIS A 687 27.01 13.33 3.48
CA HIS A 687 26.94 14.44 2.52
C HIS A 687 25.59 14.52 1.78
N ALA A 688 24.86 13.40 1.64
CA ALA A 688 23.51 13.40 1.08
C ALA A 688 22.45 14.01 2.02
N PHE A 689 22.74 14.09 3.32
CA PHE A 689 21.84 14.61 4.36
C PHE A 689 22.19 16.03 4.82
N VAL A 690 23.27 16.62 4.29
CA VAL A 690 23.70 18.00 4.62
C VAL A 690 22.56 19.04 4.45
N PRO A 691 21.67 18.96 3.44
CA PRO A 691 20.56 19.90 3.33
C PRO A 691 19.67 20.00 4.58
N TYR A 692 19.56 18.93 5.39
CA TYR A 692 18.76 18.93 6.62
C TYR A 692 19.41 19.69 7.79
N VAL A 693 20.71 19.98 7.71
CA VAL A 693 21.48 20.68 8.76
C VAL A 693 22.21 21.91 8.22
N ALA A 694 21.98 22.27 6.96
CA ALA A 694 22.66 23.35 6.28
C ALA A 694 22.41 24.72 6.95
N ASP A 695 21.29 24.86 7.65
CA ASP A 695 20.96 26.03 8.46
C ASP A 695 21.80 26.15 9.73
N GLN A 696 22.37 25.06 10.25
CA GLN A 696 23.25 25.05 11.42
C GLN A 696 24.73 25.24 11.08
N LEU A 697 25.13 24.92 9.84
CA LEU A 697 26.50 25.07 9.37
C LEU A 697 26.78 26.53 8.96
N ASN A 698 27.96 27.03 9.35
CA ASN A 698 28.45 28.36 9.00
C ASN A 698 29.77 28.24 8.24
N ASN A 699 29.83 28.79 7.02
CA ASN A 699 31.01 28.77 6.15
C ASN A 699 31.64 27.38 5.92
N LEU A 700 30.85 26.29 5.97
CA LEU A 700 31.32 24.91 5.80
C LEU A 700 30.53 24.19 4.68
N GLU A 701 31.22 23.73 3.64
CA GLU A 701 30.69 22.87 2.58
C GLU A 701 31.24 21.44 2.75
N VAL A 702 30.39 20.50 3.16
CA VAL A 702 30.76 19.08 3.24
C VAL A 702 30.62 18.45 1.85
N LEU A 703 31.75 18.07 1.25
CA LEU A 703 31.79 17.46 -0.08
C LEU A 703 31.55 15.95 -0.04
N ARG A 704 32.16 15.29 0.96
CA ARG A 704 32.02 13.85 1.20
C ARG A 704 32.22 13.57 2.67
N ALA A 705 31.49 12.57 3.15
CA ALA A 705 31.61 11.98 4.47
C ALA A 705 30.83 10.67 4.47
N GLU A 706 31.42 9.59 4.96
CA GLU A 706 30.79 8.30 5.15
C GLU A 706 30.75 7.97 6.65
N ALA A 707 29.57 7.67 7.20
CA ALA A 707 29.42 7.30 8.59
C ALA A 707 29.26 5.80 8.76
N GLY A 708 29.97 5.24 9.74
CA GLY A 708 29.74 3.89 10.27
C GLY A 708 29.25 3.94 11.71
N LEU A 709 28.35 3.03 12.07
CA LEU A 709 27.85 2.87 13.43
C LEU A 709 27.54 1.39 13.69
N GLN A 710 28.09 0.80 14.74
CA GLN A 710 27.78 -0.56 15.15
C GLN A 710 27.58 -0.61 16.66
N GLY A 711 26.36 -0.94 17.11
CA GLY A 711 26.08 -0.95 18.54
C GLY A 711 24.65 -1.28 18.93
N GLU A 712 24.33 -1.08 20.19
CA GLU A 712 23.00 -1.21 20.76
C GLU A 712 22.31 0.14 20.85
N LEU A 713 21.07 0.20 20.37
CA LEU A 713 20.18 1.35 20.47
C LEU A 713 19.00 0.99 21.38
N ASP A 714 18.67 1.86 22.33
CA ASP A 714 17.40 1.89 23.06
C ASP A 714 16.75 3.25 22.87
N LEU A 715 15.67 3.28 22.09
CA LEU A 715 14.92 4.47 21.71
C LEU A 715 13.49 4.34 22.21
N SER A 716 13.00 5.36 22.91
CA SER A 716 11.57 5.52 23.20
C SER A 716 11.10 6.92 22.87
N LEU A 717 10.01 7.02 22.12
CA LEU A 717 9.38 8.26 21.69
C LEU A 717 8.14 8.51 22.56
N SER A 718 8.12 9.68 23.21
CA SER A 718 7.05 10.14 24.09
C SER A 718 6.69 11.59 23.77
N ASP A 719 5.57 12.08 24.31
CA ASP A 719 5.14 13.47 24.13
C ASP A 719 6.12 14.49 24.72
N ALA A 720 6.88 14.11 25.77
CA ALA A 720 7.93 14.95 26.35
C ALA A 720 9.19 15.05 25.46
N GLY A 721 9.30 14.23 24.42
CA GLY A 721 10.45 14.13 23.53
C GLY A 721 11.02 12.70 23.42
N PRO A 722 12.08 12.51 22.60
CA PRO A 722 12.76 11.24 22.46
C PRO A 722 13.71 10.99 23.64
N ARG A 723 13.64 9.79 24.22
CA ARG A 723 14.69 9.23 25.07
C ARG A 723 15.54 8.26 24.26
N VAL A 724 16.85 8.48 24.26
CA VAL A 724 17.85 7.71 23.50
C VAL A 724 18.93 7.24 24.46
N ASP A 725 19.22 5.94 24.49
CA ASP A 725 20.46 5.37 25.06
C ASP A 725 21.13 4.56 23.95
N LEU A 726 22.24 5.07 23.43
CA LEU A 726 23.01 4.47 22.35
C LEU A 726 24.39 4.08 22.89
N ARG A 727 24.80 2.83 22.68
CA ARG A 727 26.15 2.32 22.96
C ARG A 727 26.73 1.68 21.73
N ALA A 728 27.72 2.29 21.11
CA ALA A 728 28.20 1.88 19.79
C ALA A 728 29.69 2.17 19.57
N ASN A 729 30.24 1.57 18.54
CA ASN A 729 31.43 2.09 17.86
C ASN A 729 30.96 2.90 16.66
N ALA A 730 31.44 4.12 16.51
CA ALA A 730 31.12 5.00 15.39
C ALA A 730 32.38 5.35 14.60
N SER A 731 32.21 5.71 13.34
CA SER A 731 33.28 6.20 12.48
C SER A 731 32.77 7.27 11.52
N ILE A 732 33.65 8.20 11.17
CA ILE A 732 33.46 9.12 10.05
C ILE A 732 34.68 8.96 9.15
N ASP A 733 34.47 8.33 7.99
CA ASP A 733 35.50 8.00 7.02
C ASP A 733 35.38 8.90 5.77
N ASP A 734 36.51 9.10 5.10
CA ASP A 734 36.68 9.94 3.90
C ASP A 734 35.98 11.31 4.00
N LEU A 735 36.13 12.00 5.14
CA LEU A 735 35.62 13.37 5.26
C LEU A 735 36.42 14.29 4.35
N ARG A 736 35.69 15.07 3.56
CA ARG A 736 36.23 16.19 2.80
C ARG A 736 35.31 17.39 2.93
N ALA A 737 35.82 18.47 3.49
CA ALA A 737 35.08 19.69 3.67
C ALA A 737 35.90 20.93 3.27
N ASN A 738 35.21 21.88 2.64
CA ASN A 738 35.74 23.17 2.23
C ASN A 738 35.12 24.30 3.03
N SER A 739 35.78 25.45 3.08
CA SER A 739 35.12 26.71 3.39
C SER A 739 34.27 27.20 2.21
N ILE A 740 33.23 27.99 2.47
CA ILE A 740 32.35 28.56 1.42
C ILE A 740 32.96 29.86 0.86
N ALA A 741 33.44 30.73 1.74
CA ALA A 741 34.03 32.02 1.40
C ALA A 741 35.27 32.30 2.29
N PRO A 742 36.49 32.35 1.70
CA PRO A 742 36.82 31.91 0.34
C PRO A 742 36.67 30.38 0.19
N ALA A 743 36.44 29.90 -1.03
CA ALA A 743 36.27 28.47 -1.30
C ALA A 743 37.63 27.73 -1.28
N GLU A 744 38.00 27.14 -0.14
CA GLU A 744 39.29 26.46 0.06
C GLU A 744 39.12 25.14 0.82
N GLU A 745 40.06 24.22 0.66
CA GLU A 745 40.14 23.00 1.47
C GLU A 745 40.36 23.36 2.95
N LEU A 746 39.44 22.92 3.81
CA LEU A 746 39.40 23.28 5.22
C LEU A 746 39.77 22.10 6.12
N LEU A 747 39.07 20.97 5.96
CA LEU A 747 39.22 19.77 6.78
C LEU A 747 39.12 18.52 5.89
N THR A 748 40.10 17.64 5.98
CA THR A 748 40.00 16.28 5.41
C THR A 748 40.55 15.25 6.38
N TRP A 749 40.05 14.01 6.32
CA TRP A 749 40.65 12.88 7.01
C TRP A 749 40.23 11.55 6.37
N ALA A 750 41.09 10.54 6.47
CA ALA A 750 40.75 9.20 5.98
C ALA A 750 39.78 8.49 6.92
N SER A 751 40.04 8.53 8.24
CA SER A 751 39.18 7.88 9.24
C SER A 751 39.26 8.58 10.60
N LEU A 752 38.08 8.85 11.17
CA LEU A 752 37.86 9.22 12.56
C LEU A 752 37.07 8.10 13.23
N GLN A 753 37.69 7.34 14.13
CA GLN A 753 37.06 6.25 14.89
C GLN A 753 36.72 6.69 16.31
N LEU A 754 35.50 6.39 16.74
CA LEU A 754 34.98 6.64 18.09
C LEU A 754 34.56 5.29 18.69
N ARG A 755 35.40 4.71 19.56
CA ARG A 755 35.11 3.43 20.21
C ARG A 755 34.46 3.65 21.56
N GLY A 756 33.46 2.83 21.88
CA GLY A 756 32.69 2.97 23.12
C GLY A 756 31.89 4.28 23.19
N LEU A 757 31.36 4.77 22.05
CA LEU A 757 30.44 5.90 22.01
C LEU A 757 29.19 5.57 22.82
N ALA A 758 28.94 6.35 23.86
CA ALA A 758 27.75 6.29 24.71
C ALA A 758 27.00 7.63 24.61
N VAL A 759 25.80 7.64 24.04
CA VAL A 759 24.94 8.84 23.96
C VAL A 759 23.67 8.59 24.74
N ARG A 760 23.41 9.42 25.74
CA ARG A 760 22.17 9.41 26.51
C ARG A 760 21.46 10.76 26.39
N VAL A 761 20.27 10.73 25.81
CA VAL A 761 19.34 11.85 25.71
C VAL A 761 18.10 11.48 26.50
N VAL A 762 17.77 12.26 27.53
CA VAL A 762 16.52 12.12 28.29
C VAL A 762 15.87 13.50 28.34
N PRO A 763 14.60 13.65 27.94
CA PRO A 763 13.92 14.94 28.02
C PRO A 763 13.96 15.52 29.44
N GLY A 764 14.41 16.77 29.58
CA GLY A 764 14.55 17.47 30.86
C GLY A 764 15.86 17.22 31.62
N GLU A 765 16.71 16.30 31.17
CA GLU A 765 18.06 16.09 31.73
C GLU A 765 19.16 16.62 30.79
N ALA A 766 20.36 16.85 31.32
CA ALA A 766 21.52 17.18 30.50
C ALA A 766 21.86 15.99 29.57
N THR A 767 22.13 16.27 28.30
CA THR A 767 22.60 15.24 27.36
C THR A 767 23.98 14.76 27.79
N VAL A 768 24.16 13.44 27.88
CA VAL A 768 25.45 12.81 28.24
C VAL A 768 26.06 12.18 27.00
N ILE A 769 27.29 12.55 26.67
CA ILE A 769 28.07 12.00 25.56
C ILE A 769 29.40 11.50 26.11
N GLY A 770 29.65 10.20 25.98
CA GLY A 770 30.90 9.55 26.35
C GLY A 770 31.55 8.88 25.14
N VAL A 771 32.86 8.94 25.03
CA VAL A 771 33.66 8.13 24.09
C VAL A 771 34.79 7.51 24.88
N ASP A 772 35.05 6.21 24.73
CA ASP A 772 36.11 5.53 25.48
C ASP A 772 37.49 5.68 24.80
N GLU A 773 37.54 5.67 23.47
CA GLU A 773 38.77 5.90 22.70
C GLU A 773 38.46 6.61 21.37
N THR A 774 39.29 7.59 21.00
CA THR A 774 39.20 8.31 19.73
C THR A 774 40.47 8.12 18.91
N ALA A 775 40.35 7.84 17.61
CA ALA A 775 41.49 7.77 16.71
C ALA A 775 41.23 8.57 15.43
N LEU A 776 42.12 9.49 15.09
CA LEU A 776 42.07 10.28 13.86
C LEU A 776 43.32 10.02 13.02
N SER A 777 43.13 9.64 11.76
CA SER A 777 44.20 9.22 10.86
C SER A 777 44.17 9.98 9.53
N ASP A 778 45.36 10.24 8.99
CA ASP A 778 45.60 10.88 7.69
C ASP A 778 44.78 12.16 7.51
N TYR A 779 44.86 13.05 8.51
CA TYR A 779 44.05 14.25 8.59
C TYR A 779 44.78 15.49 8.05
N PHE A 780 44.01 16.42 7.51
CA PHE A 780 44.43 17.76 7.14
C PHE A 780 43.51 18.80 7.79
N ALA A 781 44.12 19.85 8.35
CA ALA A 781 43.39 21.02 8.84
C ALA A 781 44.07 22.31 8.36
N ARG A 782 43.26 23.24 7.85
CA ARG A 782 43.68 24.61 7.59
C ARG A 782 43.31 25.48 8.78
N VAL A 783 44.32 25.95 9.50
CA VAL A 783 44.17 26.85 10.65
C VAL A 783 44.59 28.24 10.24
N LEU A 784 43.66 29.17 10.24
CA LEU A 784 43.88 30.55 9.82
C LEU A 784 43.52 31.49 10.97
N ILE A 785 44.44 32.37 11.35
CA ILE A 785 44.15 33.56 12.15
C ILE A 785 43.78 34.68 11.17
N ASP A 786 42.57 35.23 11.29
CA ASP A 786 42.10 36.33 10.46
C ASP A 786 42.70 37.68 10.88
N GLU A 787 42.37 38.75 10.16
CA GLU A 787 42.88 40.11 10.42
C GLU A 787 42.39 40.67 11.77
N GLN A 788 41.34 40.08 12.35
CA GLN A 788 40.78 40.42 13.66
C GLN A 788 41.37 39.54 14.78
N GLY A 789 42.27 38.61 14.46
CA GLY A 789 42.87 37.69 15.42
C GLY A 789 42.01 36.48 15.80
N ARG A 790 40.92 36.20 15.07
CA ARG A 790 40.06 35.02 15.30
C ARG A 790 40.52 33.84 14.45
N ILE A 791 40.26 32.63 14.93
CA ILE A 791 40.61 31.39 14.21
C ILE A 791 39.42 30.97 13.33
N ASN A 792 39.66 30.63 12.07
CA ASN A 792 38.64 30.19 11.11
C ASN A 792 37.83 28.95 11.53
N LEU A 793 38.40 28.07 12.36
CA LEU A 793 37.72 26.90 12.91
C LEU A 793 36.77 27.25 14.07
N GLN A 794 36.84 28.47 14.60
CA GLN A 794 35.89 28.97 15.59
C GLN A 794 34.63 29.45 14.86
N GLY A 795 33.46 28.88 15.22
CA GLY A 795 32.18 29.29 14.64
C GLY A 795 31.80 28.62 13.32
N LEU A 796 32.31 27.42 13.05
CA LEU A 796 31.83 26.55 11.95
C LEU A 796 30.37 26.10 12.14
N LEU A 797 29.90 26.14 13.39
CA LEU A 797 28.49 26.00 13.75
C LEU A 797 27.93 27.38 14.04
N LYS A 798 26.72 27.67 13.59
CA LYS A 798 26.00 28.88 13.99
C LYS A 798 25.71 28.80 15.49
N SER A 799 26.44 29.56 16.29
CA SER A 799 26.10 29.75 17.69
C SER A 799 24.84 30.59 17.76
N SER A 800 23.81 30.14 18.48
CA SER A 800 22.66 30.97 18.85
C SER A 800 23.20 32.16 19.63
N ALA A 801 23.29 33.32 18.99
CA ALA A 801 23.69 34.53 19.69
C ALA A 801 22.66 34.76 20.80
N PRO A 802 23.06 35.02 22.06
CA PRO A 802 22.13 35.65 22.98
C PRO A 802 21.63 36.92 22.30
N GLN A 803 20.32 37.01 22.06
CA GLN A 803 19.70 38.22 21.59
C GLN A 803 20.25 39.36 22.45
N GLN A 804 20.84 40.37 21.80
CA GLN A 804 21.15 41.62 22.47
C GLN A 804 19.88 42.04 23.21
N PRO A 805 19.96 42.32 24.53
CA PRO A 805 18.78 42.69 25.30
C PRO A 805 18.16 43.94 24.66
N GLN A 806 17.07 43.75 23.94
CA GLN A 806 16.15 44.84 23.64
C GLN A 806 15.56 45.30 24.98
N ALA A 807 15.46 46.61 25.15
CA ALA A 807 14.97 47.24 26.38
C ALA A 807 13.66 46.56 26.86
N PRO A 808 13.50 46.33 28.17
CA PRO A 808 12.43 45.49 28.69
C PRO A 808 11.07 46.15 28.49
N THR A 809 10.22 45.56 27.64
CA THR A 809 8.76 45.68 27.77
C THR A 809 8.29 44.76 28.89
N PRO A 810 7.53 45.24 29.88
CA PRO A 810 7.02 44.41 30.96
C PRO A 810 5.83 43.59 30.47
N GLN A 811 6.10 42.41 29.92
CA GLN A 811 5.14 41.31 29.87
C GLN A 811 5.84 40.05 30.36
N ALA A 812 5.22 39.41 31.36
CA ALA A 812 5.71 38.21 32.02
C ALA A 812 5.91 37.07 31.00
N GLN A 813 7.15 36.90 30.55
CA GLN A 813 7.60 35.66 29.95
C GLN A 813 7.85 34.68 31.09
N ALA A 814 7.18 33.53 31.03
CA ALA A 814 7.54 32.37 31.84
C ALA A 814 9.05 32.10 31.67
N PRO A 815 9.78 31.71 32.73
CA PRO A 815 11.19 31.42 32.61
C PRO A 815 11.36 30.30 31.58
N GLU A 816 11.93 30.62 30.41
CA GLU A 816 12.47 29.62 29.52
C GLU A 816 13.49 28.82 30.34
N GLN A 817 13.16 27.57 30.63
CA GLN A 817 14.10 26.63 31.22
C GLN A 817 15.27 26.49 30.24
N SER A 818 16.35 27.22 30.53
CA SER A 818 17.61 27.07 29.82
C SER A 818 18.04 25.61 29.96
N ALA A 819 18.16 24.90 28.84
CA ALA A 819 18.53 23.50 28.83
C ALA A 819 19.87 23.31 29.57
N ALA A 820 19.93 22.32 30.47
CA ALA A 820 21.16 22.03 31.18
C ALA A 820 22.30 21.71 30.19
N PRO A 821 23.51 22.25 30.40
CA PRO A 821 24.63 22.06 29.47
C PRO A 821 24.99 20.58 29.36
N ALA A 822 25.36 20.15 28.15
CA ALA A 822 25.72 18.76 27.89
C ALA A 822 26.96 18.34 28.70
N GLN A 823 26.93 17.12 29.23
CA GLN A 823 28.06 16.48 29.91
C GLN A 823 28.81 15.63 28.90
N ILE A 824 30.06 15.98 28.61
CA ILE A 824 30.87 15.39 27.55
C ILE A 824 32.13 14.80 28.18
N ARG A 825 32.36 13.51 27.92
CA ARG A 825 33.59 12.80 28.30
C ARG A 825 34.21 12.18 27.06
N ILE A 826 35.48 12.50 26.80
CA ILE A 826 36.23 11.97 25.66
C ILE A 826 37.45 11.24 26.18
N GLY A 827 37.53 9.94 25.93
CA GLY A 827 38.63 9.04 26.26
C GLY A 827 39.67 8.97 25.15
N PRO A 828 40.90 8.53 25.47
CA PRO A 828 42.14 9.02 24.86
C PRO A 828 42.06 9.19 23.34
N ILE A 829 42.50 10.34 22.88
CA ILE A 829 42.59 10.69 21.46
C ILE A 829 43.97 10.28 20.96
N SER A 830 44.02 9.53 19.87
CA SER A 830 45.23 9.27 19.08
C SER A 830 45.15 10.02 17.75
N LEU A 831 46.23 10.69 17.40
CA LEU A 831 46.40 11.43 16.15
C LEU A 831 47.53 10.76 15.37
N VAL A 832 47.26 10.40 14.11
CA VAL A 832 48.23 9.68 13.27
C VAL A 832 48.36 10.39 11.92
N ASN A 833 49.61 10.70 11.54
CA ASN A 833 49.97 11.21 10.22
C ASN A 833 49.20 12.48 9.78
N GLY A 834 49.13 13.47 10.66
CA GLY A 834 48.46 14.73 10.40
C GLY A 834 49.27 15.73 9.58
N ARG A 835 48.55 16.59 8.83
CA ARG A 835 49.08 17.79 8.18
C ARG A 835 48.28 19.01 8.63
N VAL A 836 48.96 20.08 9.01
CA VAL A 836 48.29 21.33 9.39
C VAL A 836 48.92 22.46 8.60
N ARG A 837 48.08 23.21 7.87
CA ARG A 837 48.51 24.46 7.24
C ARG A 837 48.06 25.61 8.12
N PHE A 838 49.02 26.25 8.77
CA PHE A 838 48.80 27.41 9.62
C PHE A 838 49.03 28.69 8.81
N SER A 839 48.13 29.65 8.88
CA SER A 839 48.32 30.98 8.31
C SER A 839 47.91 32.05 9.32
N ASP A 840 48.71 33.09 9.44
CA ASP A 840 48.44 34.26 10.28
C ASP A 840 48.31 35.50 9.39
N ARG A 841 47.07 36.00 9.27
CA ARG A 841 46.73 37.23 8.53
C ARG A 841 46.64 38.46 9.42
N PHE A 842 46.79 38.31 10.75
CA PHE A 842 46.88 39.41 11.69
C PHE A 842 48.25 40.13 11.59
N ILE A 843 49.27 39.41 11.14
CA ILE A 843 50.59 39.97 10.79
C ILE A 843 50.59 40.39 9.33
N LYS A 844 51.18 41.55 9.02
CA LYS A 844 51.39 42.03 7.66
C LYS A 844 52.88 42.28 7.45
N PRO A 845 53.51 41.72 6.39
CA PRO A 845 52.96 40.74 5.45
C PRO A 845 52.52 39.43 6.15
N ASN A 846 51.62 38.65 5.54
CA ASN A 846 51.05 37.46 6.19
C ASN A 846 52.14 36.39 6.43
N TYR A 847 51.96 35.57 7.45
CA TYR A 847 52.81 34.40 7.69
C TYR A 847 52.05 33.11 7.37
N THR A 848 52.72 32.12 6.78
CA THR A 848 52.18 30.78 6.57
C THR A 848 53.22 29.77 6.98
N ALA A 849 52.78 28.70 7.65
CA ALA A 849 53.60 27.56 8.04
C ALA A 849 52.92 26.23 7.68
N ASN A 850 53.72 25.24 7.28
CA ASN A 850 53.28 23.88 7.05
C ASN A 850 53.81 22.95 8.15
N LEU A 851 52.89 22.28 8.83
CA LEU A 851 53.20 21.20 9.76
C LEU A 851 52.85 19.86 9.10
N SER A 852 53.75 18.89 9.22
CA SER A 852 53.61 17.55 8.66
C SER A 852 53.99 16.48 9.68
N GLU A 853 53.62 15.23 9.41
CA GLU A 853 53.88 14.07 10.28
C GLU A 853 53.33 14.26 11.71
N VAL A 854 52.28 15.07 11.86
CA VAL A 854 51.72 15.43 13.17
C VAL A 854 51.08 14.19 13.80
N THR A 855 51.72 13.65 14.84
CA THR A 855 51.33 12.41 15.51
C THR A 855 51.35 12.64 17.02
N GLY A 856 50.32 12.17 17.73
CA GLY A 856 50.21 12.47 19.16
C GLY A 856 49.13 11.69 19.88
N ARG A 857 49.07 11.90 21.19
CA ARG A 857 48.06 11.36 22.10
C ARG A 857 47.61 12.42 23.09
N LEU A 858 46.31 12.48 23.35
CA LEU A 858 45.71 13.23 24.44
C LEU A 858 44.94 12.23 25.34
N SER A 859 45.16 12.22 26.66
CA SER A 859 44.43 11.33 27.56
C SER A 859 42.97 11.79 27.76
N ALA A 860 42.20 11.09 28.59
CA ALA A 860 40.77 11.36 28.73
C ALA A 860 40.51 12.72 29.39
N PHE A 861 39.51 13.46 28.90
CA PHE A 861 39.05 14.73 29.47
C PHE A 861 37.51 14.80 29.53
N SER A 862 36.98 15.66 30.40
CA SER A 862 35.54 15.80 30.67
C SER A 862 35.13 17.27 30.85
N SER A 863 33.89 17.60 30.47
CA SER A 863 33.22 18.86 30.81
C SER A 863 32.52 18.84 32.17
N GLU A 864 32.54 17.70 32.89
CA GLU A 864 31.99 17.63 34.24
C GLU A 864 32.76 18.56 35.19
N PRO A 865 32.06 19.45 35.92
CA PRO A 865 32.72 20.28 36.92
C PRO A 865 33.30 19.40 38.03
N PRO A 866 34.50 19.74 38.55
CA PRO A 866 35.11 18.96 39.63
C PRO A 866 34.22 18.97 40.87
N ALA A 867 34.23 17.86 41.62
CA ALA A 867 33.55 17.78 42.91
C ALA A 867 34.08 18.89 43.86
N PRO A 868 33.25 19.43 44.78
CA PRO A 868 33.68 20.48 45.69
C PRO A 868 34.99 20.11 46.42
N GLY A 869 36.03 20.93 46.25
CA GLY A 869 37.34 20.73 46.85
C GLY A 869 38.33 19.87 46.06
N GLN A 870 37.96 19.34 44.88
CA GLN A 870 38.90 18.64 43.99
C GLN A 870 39.44 19.57 42.88
N PRO A 871 40.71 19.39 42.47
CA PRO A 871 41.27 20.11 41.33
C PRO A 871 40.62 19.66 40.02
N LEU A 872 40.56 20.57 39.03
CA LEU A 872 40.10 20.27 37.68
C LEU A 872 40.97 19.17 37.05
N ALA A 873 40.34 18.13 36.49
CA ALA A 873 41.06 17.08 35.78
C ALA A 873 41.67 17.61 34.47
N LEU A 874 42.98 17.46 34.31
CA LEU A 874 43.73 17.80 33.09
C LEU A 874 44.13 16.49 32.37
N ALA A 875 44.06 16.49 31.03
CA ALA A 875 44.47 15.36 30.21
C ALA A 875 45.93 15.49 29.76
N ASP A 876 46.70 14.40 29.85
CA ASP A 876 48.08 14.30 29.39
C ASP A 876 48.14 14.42 27.86
N LEU A 877 48.94 15.36 27.37
CA LEU A 877 49.20 15.64 25.97
C LEU A 877 50.61 15.20 25.59
N SER A 878 50.76 14.55 24.44
CA SER A 878 52.02 14.33 23.74
C SER A 878 51.80 14.52 22.24
N LEU A 879 52.64 15.29 21.56
CA LEU A 879 52.49 15.60 20.14
C LEU A 879 53.88 15.78 19.53
N LYS A 880 54.12 15.14 18.39
CA LYS A 880 55.35 15.26 17.60
C LYS A 880 55.00 15.60 16.17
N GLY A 881 55.90 16.29 15.48
CA GLY A 881 55.74 16.58 14.05
C GLY A 881 56.95 17.33 13.47
N ARG A 882 56.81 17.76 12.22
CA ARG A 882 57.81 18.58 11.52
C ARG A 882 57.20 19.91 11.06
N ALA A 883 57.87 21.02 11.34
CA ALA A 883 57.53 22.35 10.84
C ALA A 883 58.42 22.72 9.64
N GLU A 884 57.83 23.32 8.59
CA GLU A 884 58.52 23.67 7.33
C GLU A 884 59.33 22.51 6.73
N GLY A 885 58.82 21.28 6.87
CA GLY A 885 59.40 20.04 6.36
C GLY A 885 60.61 19.51 7.14
N THR A 886 61.37 20.36 7.84
CA THR A 886 62.65 19.93 8.45
C THR A 886 62.74 20.10 9.97
N ALA A 887 62.16 21.15 10.54
CA ALA A 887 62.30 21.47 11.97
C ALA A 887 61.49 20.52 12.86
N LEU A 888 62.11 19.95 13.90
CA LEU A 888 61.46 19.00 14.80
C LEU A 888 60.60 19.75 15.83
N LEU A 889 59.35 19.32 15.99
CA LEU A 889 58.39 19.79 17.00
C LEU A 889 58.08 18.65 17.98
N ASP A 890 58.22 18.91 19.28
CA ASP A 890 57.81 18.02 20.38
C ASP A 890 57.04 18.81 21.43
N VAL A 891 55.81 18.42 21.75
CA VAL A 891 54.94 19.09 22.73
C VAL A 891 54.44 18.04 23.71
N ALA A 892 54.62 18.29 25.01
CA ALA A 892 54.19 17.39 26.08
C ALA A 892 53.65 18.18 27.27
N GLY A 893 52.62 17.68 27.96
CA GLY A 893 52.09 18.37 29.14
C GLY A 893 50.69 17.92 29.51
N GLN A 894 49.89 18.82 30.09
CA GLN A 894 48.51 18.56 30.48
C GLN A 894 47.58 19.68 30.02
N ILE A 895 46.38 19.36 29.56
CA ILE A 895 45.37 20.33 29.08
C ILE A 895 43.96 19.80 29.32
N ASN A 896 43.00 20.67 29.66
CA ASN A 896 41.58 20.35 29.54
C ASN A 896 40.92 21.29 28.52
N PRO A 897 40.63 20.82 27.29
CA PRO A 897 40.08 21.66 26.22
C PRO A 897 38.60 22.03 26.43
N LEU A 898 37.89 21.36 27.33
CA LEU A 898 36.47 21.64 27.64
C LEU A 898 36.30 22.56 28.85
N ALA A 899 37.39 22.93 29.52
CA ALA A 899 37.34 23.83 30.66
C ALA A 899 37.12 25.29 30.23
N THR A 900 36.25 25.99 30.95
CA THR A 900 36.00 27.42 30.78
C THR A 900 36.23 28.15 32.11
N PRO A 901 37.31 28.95 32.27
CA PRO A 901 38.37 29.23 31.29
C PRO A 901 39.32 28.05 31.06
N LEU A 902 40.09 28.11 29.97
CA LEU A 902 41.05 27.08 29.56
C LEU A 902 42.13 26.86 30.63
N ALA A 903 42.40 25.60 30.99
CA ALA A 903 43.46 25.23 31.93
C ALA A 903 44.49 24.29 31.26
N MET A 904 45.78 24.57 31.44
CA MET A 904 46.87 23.80 30.82
C MET A 904 48.22 23.94 31.57
N ASP A 905 49.13 22.98 31.42
CA ASP A 905 50.58 23.08 31.72
C ASP A 905 51.32 22.31 30.62
N ILE A 906 51.75 23.01 29.57
CA ILE A 906 52.34 22.43 28.37
C ILE A 906 53.79 22.86 28.24
N LYS A 907 54.67 21.91 27.94
CA LYS A 907 56.04 22.12 27.48
C LYS A 907 56.10 21.89 25.98
N GLY A 908 56.71 22.81 25.25
CA GLY A 908 56.94 22.69 23.81
C GLY A 908 58.41 22.86 23.48
N GLN A 909 58.90 22.07 22.55
CA GLN A 909 60.25 22.14 22.02
C GLN A 909 60.18 22.22 20.50
N VAL A 910 60.91 23.19 19.96
CA VAL A 910 61.16 23.30 18.52
C VAL A 910 62.66 23.32 18.32
N ARG A 911 63.19 22.52 17.40
CA ARG A 911 64.61 22.47 17.08
C ARG A 911 64.86 22.83 15.61
N ASP A 912 65.88 23.64 15.39
CA ASP A 912 66.42 23.97 14.07
C ASP A 912 65.40 24.61 13.09
N LEU A 913 64.44 25.38 13.60
CA LEU A 913 63.49 26.13 12.78
C LEU A 913 64.20 27.24 12.01
N GLU A 914 64.02 27.27 10.69
CA GLU A 914 64.59 28.32 9.85
C GLU A 914 63.93 29.66 10.18
N LEU A 915 64.75 30.68 10.44
CA LEU A 915 64.28 32.00 10.82
C LEU A 915 63.82 32.90 9.65
N PRO A 916 64.37 32.82 8.41
CA PRO A 916 63.94 33.72 7.33
C PRO A 916 62.43 33.71 7.05
N PRO A 917 61.71 32.56 7.06
CA PRO A 917 60.24 32.54 6.96
C PRO A 917 59.52 33.34 8.05
N LEU A 918 60.13 33.53 9.23
CA LEU A 918 59.57 34.30 10.35
C LEU A 918 59.82 35.81 10.25
N SER A 919 60.46 36.28 9.17
CA SER A 919 60.70 37.71 8.91
C SER A 919 59.48 38.60 9.06
N PRO A 920 58.23 38.21 8.71
CA PRO A 920 57.08 39.08 8.92
C PRO A 920 56.82 39.47 10.39
N TYR A 921 57.06 38.56 11.34
CA TYR A 921 56.97 38.89 12.77
C TYR A 921 58.08 39.83 13.20
N SER A 922 59.32 39.59 12.75
CA SER A 922 60.46 40.45 13.08
C SER A 922 60.33 41.84 12.47
N ALA A 923 59.83 41.94 11.24
CA ALA A 923 59.52 43.22 10.60
C ALA A 923 58.47 43.99 11.40
N LYS A 924 57.33 43.36 11.77
CA LYS A 924 56.26 44.03 12.54
C LYS A 924 56.70 44.51 13.92
N TYR A 925 57.43 43.68 14.67
CA TYR A 925 57.73 43.97 16.08
C TYR A 925 59.14 44.53 16.34
N ALA A 926 60.11 44.28 15.46
CA ALA A 926 61.49 44.75 15.59
C ALA A 926 61.94 45.74 14.50
N GLY A 927 61.27 45.76 13.35
CA GLY A 927 61.57 46.67 12.23
C GLY A 927 62.59 46.15 11.21
N TYR A 928 63.01 44.88 11.31
CA TYR A 928 64.02 44.29 10.43
C TYR A 928 63.58 42.90 9.96
N GLY A 929 63.85 42.57 8.68
CA GLY A 929 63.71 41.21 8.17
C GLY A 929 64.88 40.32 8.55
N ILE A 930 64.68 39.01 8.64
CA ILE A 930 65.73 38.05 8.98
C ILE A 930 66.35 37.51 7.68
N GLU A 931 67.66 37.71 7.53
CA GLU A 931 68.40 37.27 6.35
C GLU A 931 68.78 35.80 6.44
N ARG A 932 69.20 35.34 7.63
CA ARG A 932 69.66 33.98 7.89
C ARG A 932 69.58 33.65 9.38
N GLY A 933 69.45 32.37 9.69
CA GLY A 933 69.64 31.83 11.05
C GLY A 933 68.66 30.70 11.35
N LYS A 934 68.94 29.97 12.43
CA LYS A 934 68.07 28.90 12.95
C LYS A 934 67.64 29.20 14.37
N LEU A 935 66.47 28.71 14.73
CA LEU A 935 65.84 28.91 16.02
C LEU A 935 65.53 27.56 16.66
N SER A 936 65.99 27.40 17.89
CA SER A 936 65.51 26.36 18.80
C SER A 936 64.81 27.02 19.98
N VAL A 937 63.62 26.55 20.34
CA VAL A 937 62.84 27.10 21.46
C VAL A 937 62.42 25.99 22.39
N ASP A 938 62.57 26.22 23.69
CA ASP A 938 61.95 25.47 24.76
C ASP A 938 60.96 26.38 25.50
N VAL A 939 59.66 26.10 25.36
CA VAL A 939 58.59 26.82 26.07
C VAL A 939 57.98 25.95 27.17
N ARG A 940 57.50 26.57 28.25
CA ARG A 940 56.57 25.96 29.21
C ARG A 940 55.50 26.96 29.59
N TYR A 941 54.25 26.68 29.25
CA TYR A 941 53.10 27.57 29.45
C TYR A 941 52.10 26.89 30.38
N ARG A 942 51.80 27.53 31.52
CA ARG A 942 50.84 27.09 32.52
C ARG A 942 49.73 28.12 32.68
N ILE A 943 48.49 27.68 32.52
CA ILE A 943 47.28 28.46 32.77
C ILE A 943 46.49 27.78 33.89
N GLU A 944 46.33 28.50 35.00
CA GLU A 944 45.49 28.04 36.11
C GLU A 944 43.99 28.19 35.79
N PRO A 945 43.10 27.39 36.41
CA PRO A 945 41.65 27.54 36.27
C PRO A 945 41.10 28.94 36.62
N SER A 946 41.89 29.75 37.35
CA SER A 946 41.61 31.16 37.67
C SER A 946 41.84 32.11 36.47
N GLY A 947 42.46 31.63 35.39
CA GLY A 947 42.88 32.43 34.24
C GLY A 947 44.26 33.08 34.39
N GLN A 948 45.05 32.69 35.40
CA GLN A 948 46.44 33.17 35.55
C GLN A 948 47.40 32.39 34.65
N LEU A 949 48.20 33.12 33.86
CA LEU A 949 49.24 32.60 32.98
C LEU A 949 50.62 32.74 33.64
N GLU A 950 51.38 31.66 33.64
CA GLU A 950 52.81 31.60 33.91
C GLU A 950 53.50 30.92 32.71
N ALA A 951 54.48 31.57 32.10
CA ALA A 951 55.16 31.09 30.91
C ALA A 951 56.68 31.29 31.02
N SER A 952 57.45 30.31 30.58
CA SER A 952 58.91 30.43 30.41
C SER A 952 59.28 30.14 28.96
N ASN A 953 60.13 30.97 28.36
CA ASN A 953 60.59 30.82 26.98
C ASN A 953 62.12 30.83 26.94
N GLN A 954 62.74 29.69 26.71
CA GLN A 954 64.16 29.62 26.40
C GLN A 954 64.34 29.58 24.88
N ILE A 955 65.10 30.53 24.35
CA ILE A 955 65.22 30.80 22.93
C ILE A 955 66.71 30.74 22.59
N VAL A 956 67.09 29.79 21.73
CA VAL A 956 68.44 29.62 21.21
C VAL A 956 68.45 29.96 19.72
N LEU A 957 69.19 31.00 19.33
CA LEU A 957 69.31 31.45 17.95
C LEU A 957 70.72 31.15 17.45
N ASN A 958 70.82 30.41 16.34
CA ASN A 958 72.09 30.04 15.72
C ASN A 958 72.32 30.86 14.46
N GLN A 959 73.38 31.66 14.47
CA GLN A 959 73.85 32.45 13.34
C GLN A 959 72.78 33.39 12.76
N LEU A 960 72.02 34.04 13.65
CA LEU A 960 71.01 35.03 13.29
C LEU A 960 71.66 36.27 12.66
N SER A 961 71.22 36.65 11.47
CA SER A 961 71.54 37.93 10.84
C SER A 961 70.27 38.64 10.36
N PHE A 962 70.25 39.96 10.53
CA PHE A 962 69.15 40.81 10.06
C PHE A 962 69.54 41.54 8.78
N GLY A 963 68.61 41.60 7.84
CA GLY A 963 68.75 42.35 6.59
C GLY A 963 68.63 43.86 6.78
N GLU A 964 68.26 44.58 5.72
CA GLU A 964 67.95 46.00 5.82
C GLU A 964 66.68 46.26 6.63
N ARG A 965 66.56 47.51 7.11
CA ARG A 965 65.39 47.94 7.86
C ARG A 965 64.17 47.91 6.94
N ASP A 966 63.05 47.41 7.44
CA ASP A 966 61.78 47.48 6.71
C ASP A 966 61.24 48.92 6.79
N PRO A 967 61.12 49.65 5.66
CA PRO A 967 60.60 51.01 5.65
C PRO A 967 59.12 51.10 6.04
N ALA A 968 58.36 50.00 5.94
CA ALA A 968 56.94 49.95 6.29
C ALA A 968 56.70 49.72 7.80
N SER A 969 57.75 49.40 8.57
CA SER A 969 57.60 49.11 10.00
C SER A 969 57.70 50.35 10.88
N SER A 970 56.76 50.48 11.82
CA SER A 970 56.76 51.51 12.87
C SER A 970 57.70 51.20 14.04
N ALA A 971 58.18 49.95 14.16
CA ALA A 971 59.10 49.54 15.20
C ALA A 971 60.56 49.92 14.84
N ASN A 972 61.35 50.31 15.84
CA ASN A 972 62.77 50.64 15.67
C ASN A 972 63.61 50.09 16.84
N LEU A 973 63.63 48.77 16.98
CA LEU A 973 64.46 48.12 18.00
C LEU A 973 65.91 47.98 17.48
N PRO A 974 66.95 48.23 18.30
CA PRO A 974 68.35 48.14 17.89
C PRO A 974 68.84 46.68 17.80
N VAL A 975 68.15 45.84 17.02
CA VAL A 975 68.35 44.38 17.00
C VAL A 975 69.69 43.94 16.45
N LYS A 976 70.27 44.65 15.47
CA LYS A 976 71.63 44.34 14.96
C LYS A 976 72.70 44.50 16.04
N LEU A 977 72.57 45.53 16.89
CA LEU A 977 73.44 45.74 18.04
C LEU A 977 73.21 44.65 19.09
N ALA A 978 71.95 44.28 19.36
CA ALA A 978 71.62 43.22 20.31
C ALA A 978 72.21 41.87 19.88
N VAL A 979 72.14 41.50 18.60
CA VAL A 979 72.79 40.28 18.06
C VAL A 979 74.31 40.33 18.25
N ALA A 980 74.95 41.46 17.92
CA ALA A 980 76.40 41.61 18.06
C ALA A 980 76.87 41.54 19.53
N LEU A 981 76.00 41.88 20.49
CA LEU A 981 76.30 41.84 21.92
C LEU A 981 75.98 40.50 22.58
N LEU A 982 74.95 39.80 22.11
CA LEU A 982 74.43 38.58 22.74
C LEU A 982 74.96 37.30 22.09
N ALA A 983 75.45 37.36 20.85
CA ALA A 983 76.00 36.20 20.16
C ALA A 983 77.41 35.86 20.67
N ASP A 984 77.68 34.58 20.90
CA ASP A 984 79.00 34.08 21.25
C ASP A 984 79.93 33.92 20.02
N ARG A 985 81.13 33.34 20.22
CA ARG A 985 82.12 33.10 19.15
C ARG A 985 81.64 32.16 18.04
N ASP A 986 80.65 31.32 18.34
CA ASP A 986 80.08 30.35 17.41
C ASP A 986 78.79 30.91 16.77
N GLY A 987 78.41 32.14 17.12
CA GLY A 987 77.25 32.86 16.60
C GLY A 987 75.94 32.45 17.28
N VAL A 988 75.98 31.91 18.50
CA VAL A 988 74.82 31.41 19.25
C VAL A 988 74.34 32.46 20.26
N ILE A 989 73.03 32.69 20.32
CA ILE A 989 72.37 33.56 21.31
C ILE A 989 71.39 32.70 22.13
N ASP A 990 71.56 32.62 23.45
CA ASP A 990 70.65 31.90 24.36
C ASP A 990 69.98 32.88 25.34
N ILE A 991 68.66 32.98 25.30
CA ILE A 991 67.86 33.94 26.08
C ILE A 991 66.71 33.20 26.78
N ASN A 992 66.55 33.42 28.08
CA ASN A 992 65.39 32.95 28.84
C ASN A 992 64.45 34.12 29.21
N LEU A 993 63.20 34.09 28.73
CA LEU A 993 62.17 35.12 28.91
C LEU A 993 60.96 34.56 29.68
N PRO A 994 60.89 34.73 31.01
CA PRO A 994 59.68 34.43 31.79
C PRO A 994 58.60 35.50 31.59
N ILE A 995 57.34 35.09 31.52
CA ILE A 995 56.14 35.92 31.33
C ILE A 995 55.09 35.47 32.35
N SER A 996 54.44 36.39 33.06
CA SER A 996 53.34 36.08 33.99
C SER A 996 52.24 37.14 33.95
N GLY A 997 50.97 36.77 34.09
CA GLY A 997 49.85 37.71 34.16
C GLY A 997 48.46 37.08 34.02
N SER A 998 47.39 37.86 34.17
CA SER A 998 46.00 37.40 34.02
C SER A 998 45.56 37.43 32.55
N LEU A 999 44.92 36.37 32.07
CA LEU A 999 44.27 36.32 30.75
C LEU A 999 42.97 37.12 30.71
N ASN A 1000 42.33 37.32 31.86
CA ASN A 1000 41.06 38.04 31.97
C ASN A 1000 41.24 39.57 31.96
N ASP A 1001 42.46 40.06 32.22
CA ASP A 1001 42.84 41.49 32.16
C ASP A 1001 44.31 41.63 31.71
N PRO A 1002 44.57 41.74 30.39
CA PRO A 1002 45.89 41.56 29.80
C PRO A 1002 46.80 42.80 29.95
N GLN A 1003 47.27 43.10 31.16
CA GLN A 1003 48.34 44.09 31.42
C GLN A 1003 49.70 43.41 31.65
N PHE A 1004 50.29 42.85 30.60
CA PHE A 1004 51.60 42.16 30.69
C PHE A 1004 52.77 43.17 30.82
N ARG A 1005 53.50 43.15 31.95
CA ARG A 1005 54.62 44.07 32.22
C ARG A 1005 55.96 43.50 31.74
N LEU A 1006 56.37 43.82 30.51
CA LEU A 1006 57.61 43.30 29.88
C LEU A 1006 58.88 44.14 30.12
N GLY A 1007 58.74 45.41 30.49
CA GLY A 1007 59.86 46.38 30.56
C GLY A 1007 61.05 46.03 31.49
N PRO A 1008 60.84 45.49 32.71
CA PRO A 1008 61.95 45.25 33.65
C PRO A 1008 62.80 44.00 33.37
N ILE A 1009 62.32 43.07 32.53
CA ILE A 1009 62.96 41.75 32.29
C ILE A 1009 64.04 41.86 31.21
N ILE A 1010 63.81 42.64 30.14
CA ILE A 1010 64.73 42.79 29.00
C ILE A 1010 66.02 43.51 29.42
N VAL A 1011 65.93 44.54 30.28
CA VAL A 1011 67.11 45.33 30.71
C VAL A 1011 68.05 44.50 31.59
N ARG A 1012 67.54 43.55 32.40
CA ARG A 1012 68.37 42.71 33.27
C ARG A 1012 69.18 41.65 32.53
N LEU A 1013 68.72 41.20 31.36
CA LEU A 1013 69.42 40.23 30.51
C LEU A 1013 70.66 40.83 29.85
N ILE A 1014 70.60 42.09 29.41
CA ILE A 1014 71.70 42.76 28.69
C ILE A 1014 72.85 43.18 29.63
N VAL A 1015 72.54 43.52 30.90
CA VAL A 1015 73.53 44.11 31.82
C VAL A 1015 74.44 43.05 32.49
N ASN A 1016 74.10 41.76 32.43
CA ASN A 1016 74.93 40.69 33.02
C ASN A 1016 75.90 40.01 32.04
N LEU A 1017 75.87 40.36 30.75
CA LEU A 1017 76.66 39.70 29.69
C LEU A 1017 77.72 40.62 29.06
N ILE A 1018 78.44 41.41 29.86
CA ILE A 1018 79.55 42.24 29.35
C ILE A 1018 80.85 41.85 30.05
N GLY A 1019 81.72 41.18 29.29
CA GLY A 1019 83.05 40.78 29.74
C GLY A 1019 83.92 40.12 28.66
N LYS A 1020 84.29 40.90 27.63
CA LYS A 1020 85.32 40.68 26.58
C LYS A 1020 85.00 39.76 25.39
N ALA A 1021 84.92 40.37 24.21
CA ALA A 1021 85.55 39.86 22.98
C ALA A 1021 85.84 41.03 22.00
N ILE A 1022 87.00 40.97 21.33
CA ILE A 1022 87.49 41.92 20.30
C ILE A 1022 87.84 41.11 19.04
N THR A 1023 87.52 41.73 17.88
CA THR A 1023 87.99 41.53 16.48
C THR A 1023 87.70 40.22 15.73
N ALA A 1024 86.95 40.36 14.64
CA ALA A 1024 86.83 39.46 13.47
C ALA A 1024 88.18 39.21 12.78
N PRO A 1025 88.35 38.11 12.01
CA PRO A 1025 88.29 38.22 10.54
C PRO A 1025 87.96 36.92 9.73
N PHE A 1026 87.34 37.04 8.56
CA PHE A 1026 87.96 36.78 7.23
C PHE A 1026 86.96 36.52 6.09
N SER A 1027 87.34 37.08 4.94
CA SER A 1027 86.77 36.93 3.60
C SER A 1027 87.62 35.97 2.74
N LEU A 1028 86.98 35.48 1.66
CA LEU A 1028 87.52 34.88 0.43
C LEU A 1028 87.76 33.35 0.39
N ILE A 1029 86.81 32.63 -0.22
CA ILE A 1029 87.10 31.49 -1.11
C ILE A 1029 86.19 31.61 -2.35
N ALA A 1030 86.73 32.18 -3.43
CA ALA A 1030 86.20 32.04 -4.78
C ALA A 1030 87.40 31.68 -5.66
N ASN A 1031 87.36 30.48 -6.27
CA ASN A 1031 88.15 29.95 -7.40
C ASN A 1031 88.54 28.48 -7.17
N ALA A 1032 87.59 27.55 -7.30
CA ALA A 1032 87.89 26.11 -7.49
C ALA A 1032 86.74 25.28 -8.10
N LEU A 1033 85.72 25.89 -8.71
CA LEU A 1033 84.62 25.18 -9.38
C LEU A 1033 84.48 25.62 -10.85
N SER A 1034 85.60 25.69 -11.56
CA SER A 1034 85.69 26.05 -12.98
C SER A 1034 86.28 24.92 -13.83
N ALA A 1035 85.89 23.67 -13.56
CA ALA A 1035 86.19 22.53 -14.42
C ALA A 1035 84.92 21.69 -14.65
N GLY A 1036 84.01 22.25 -15.47
CA GLY A 1036 82.89 21.51 -16.04
C GLY A 1036 81.57 22.28 -16.09
N GLY A 1037 81.42 23.20 -17.06
CA GLY A 1037 80.12 23.75 -17.49
C GLY A 1037 79.48 24.80 -16.56
N ALA A 1038 78.92 25.86 -17.15
CA ALA A 1038 78.32 27.00 -16.46
C ALA A 1038 77.13 26.61 -15.56
N ASP A 1039 76.99 27.39 -14.47
CA ASP A 1039 75.83 27.53 -13.58
C ASP A 1039 75.46 26.40 -12.60
N ALA A 1040 76.44 25.68 -12.03
CA ALA A 1040 76.17 24.77 -10.90
C ALA A 1040 75.67 25.49 -9.61
N SER A 1041 75.73 26.83 -9.55
CA SER A 1041 75.24 27.66 -8.43
C SER A 1041 73.79 28.11 -8.56
N ARG A 1042 73.10 27.80 -9.67
CA ARG A 1042 71.70 28.19 -9.90
C ARG A 1042 70.87 27.01 -10.37
N ILE A 1043 69.67 26.87 -9.82
CA ILE A 1043 68.66 25.89 -10.23
C ILE A 1043 67.51 26.64 -10.87
N ALA A 1044 67.18 26.34 -12.12
CA ALA A 1044 66.08 26.99 -12.82
C ALA A 1044 64.73 26.38 -12.42
N PHE A 1045 63.65 27.14 -12.57
CA PHE A 1045 62.28 26.70 -12.35
C PHE A 1045 61.41 27.20 -13.52
N GLU A 1046 60.30 26.51 -13.77
CA GLU A 1046 59.24 27.07 -14.63
C GLU A 1046 58.69 28.38 -13.99
N PRO A 1047 58.45 29.45 -14.79
CA PRO A 1047 57.83 30.68 -14.30
C PRO A 1047 56.52 30.41 -13.57
N GLY A 1048 56.38 30.95 -12.36
CA GLY A 1048 55.19 30.76 -11.52
C GLY A 1048 55.06 29.39 -10.81
N ARG A 1049 56.06 28.49 -10.93
CA ARG A 1049 56.05 27.15 -10.31
C ARG A 1049 57.28 26.89 -9.43
N ALA A 1050 57.12 25.98 -8.46
CA ALA A 1050 58.17 25.55 -7.52
C ALA A 1050 58.48 24.04 -7.60
N THR A 1051 58.10 23.38 -8.69
CA THR A 1051 58.36 21.95 -8.91
C THR A 1051 59.69 21.74 -9.61
N LEU A 1052 60.56 20.91 -9.02
CA LEU A 1052 61.81 20.46 -9.64
C LEU A 1052 61.55 19.43 -10.74
N ASP A 1053 62.08 19.65 -11.94
CA ASP A 1053 62.04 18.66 -13.01
C ASP A 1053 63.14 17.58 -12.83
N ASP A 1054 63.15 16.58 -13.71
CA ASP A 1054 64.11 15.47 -13.61
C ASP A 1054 65.56 15.89 -13.93
N ALA A 1055 65.76 16.97 -14.68
CA ALA A 1055 67.09 17.50 -14.98
C ALA A 1055 67.66 18.26 -13.77
N ASP A 1056 66.86 19.11 -13.13
CA ASP A 1056 67.21 19.86 -11.92
C ASP A 1056 67.56 18.92 -10.76
N ARG A 1057 66.80 17.83 -10.60
CA ARG A 1057 67.07 16.80 -9.56
C ARG A 1057 68.44 16.16 -9.72
N ARG A 1058 68.81 15.79 -10.96
CA ARG A 1058 70.13 15.19 -11.24
C ARG A 1058 71.27 16.18 -10.97
N GLN A 1059 71.05 17.46 -11.26
CA GLN A 1059 72.02 18.52 -10.93
C GLN A 1059 72.19 18.65 -9.41
N LEU A 1060 71.10 18.66 -8.65
CA LEU A 1060 71.12 18.72 -7.19
C LEU A 1060 71.78 17.48 -6.55
N ASP A 1061 71.60 16.28 -7.12
CA ASP A 1061 72.28 15.07 -6.65
C ASP A 1061 73.81 15.19 -6.77
N ALA A 1062 74.31 15.82 -7.84
CA ALA A 1062 75.73 16.09 -8.02
C ALA A 1062 76.26 17.13 -7.00
N VAL A 1063 75.47 18.17 -6.72
CA VAL A 1063 75.78 19.18 -5.68
C VAL A 1063 75.83 18.53 -4.29
N ALA A 1064 74.86 17.68 -3.94
CA ALA A 1064 74.84 16.95 -2.67
C ALA A 1064 76.09 16.07 -2.51
N LYS A 1065 76.45 15.31 -3.54
CA LYS A 1065 77.66 14.46 -3.54
C LYS A 1065 78.95 15.29 -3.36
N ALA A 1066 79.04 16.47 -3.97
CA ALA A 1066 80.19 17.37 -3.83
C ALA A 1066 80.32 17.95 -2.40
N LEU A 1067 79.19 18.22 -1.75
CA LEU A 1067 79.11 18.74 -0.38
C LEU A 1067 79.37 17.67 0.69
N LEU A 1068 78.96 16.42 0.46
CA LEU A 1068 79.29 15.29 1.33
C LEU A 1068 80.80 15.08 1.43
N ASN A 1069 81.53 15.23 0.33
CA ASN A 1069 82.99 15.10 0.29
C ASN A 1069 83.74 16.29 0.91
N ARG A 1070 83.06 17.39 1.27
CA ARG A 1070 83.68 18.63 1.78
C ARG A 1070 82.99 19.12 3.06
N PRO A 1071 83.25 18.50 4.22
CA PRO A 1071 82.52 18.77 5.47
C PRO A 1071 82.67 20.20 6.02
N ALA A 1072 83.71 20.93 5.60
CA ALA A 1072 83.96 22.32 6.03
C ALA A 1072 83.09 23.38 5.31
N LEU A 1073 82.28 23.00 4.32
CA LEU A 1073 81.43 23.94 3.58
C LEU A 1073 79.99 23.93 4.11
N ARG A 1074 79.39 25.12 4.23
CA ARG A 1074 77.97 25.37 4.45
C ARG A 1074 77.33 25.88 3.15
N LEU A 1075 76.04 25.62 3.00
CA LEU A 1075 75.22 26.00 1.86
C LEU A 1075 74.04 26.85 2.32
N THR A 1076 73.88 28.05 1.78
CA THR A 1076 72.68 28.88 1.92
C THR A 1076 71.90 28.86 0.62
N ILE A 1077 70.60 28.56 0.70
CA ILE A 1077 69.70 28.43 -0.45
C ILE A 1077 68.80 29.66 -0.47
N VAL A 1078 68.87 30.44 -1.55
CA VAL A 1078 68.10 31.68 -1.71
C VAL A 1078 67.16 31.52 -2.90
N GLY A 1079 65.85 31.57 -2.65
CA GLY A 1079 64.86 31.55 -3.72
C GLY A 1079 64.62 32.95 -4.29
N GLU A 1080 64.41 33.02 -5.60
CA GLU A 1080 64.13 34.27 -6.30
C GLU A 1080 62.77 34.18 -7.03
N ALA A 1081 62.01 35.28 -6.99
CA ALA A 1081 60.76 35.42 -7.74
C ALA A 1081 60.58 36.86 -8.25
N ASN A 1082 59.97 37.03 -9.44
CA ASN A 1082 59.71 38.34 -10.02
C ASN A 1082 58.23 38.49 -10.44
N ALA A 1083 57.54 39.47 -9.86
CA ALA A 1083 56.11 39.67 -10.06
C ALA A 1083 55.70 39.99 -11.51
N GLU A 1084 56.54 40.71 -12.26
CA GLU A 1084 56.24 41.14 -13.62
C GLU A 1084 56.63 40.07 -14.64
N ALA A 1085 57.86 39.55 -14.54
CA ALA A 1085 58.38 38.54 -15.46
C ALA A 1085 57.64 37.21 -15.34
N GLU A 1086 57.13 36.86 -14.17
CA GLU A 1086 56.44 35.59 -13.91
C GLU A 1086 54.92 35.71 -13.88
N ARG A 1087 54.33 36.90 -14.09
CA ARG A 1087 52.89 37.15 -13.97
C ARG A 1087 52.05 36.14 -14.74
N ALA A 1088 52.32 35.99 -16.04
CA ALA A 1088 51.55 35.10 -16.91
C ALA A 1088 51.68 33.62 -16.51
N GLY A 1089 52.89 33.18 -16.16
CA GLY A 1089 53.14 31.82 -15.69
C GLY A 1089 52.45 31.52 -14.37
N TRP A 1090 52.47 32.47 -13.44
CA TRP A 1090 51.79 32.37 -12.15
C TRP A 1090 50.25 32.37 -12.31
N GLN A 1091 49.70 33.25 -13.14
CA GLN A 1091 48.26 33.28 -13.44
C GLN A 1091 47.78 31.97 -14.09
N ALA A 1092 48.55 31.45 -15.05
CA ALA A 1092 48.26 30.17 -15.69
C ALA A 1092 48.33 29.01 -14.67
N ALA A 1093 49.36 28.97 -13.82
CA ALA A 1093 49.48 27.97 -12.76
C ALA A 1093 48.32 28.06 -11.75
N ARG A 1094 47.85 29.27 -11.44
CA ARG A 1094 46.73 29.49 -10.52
C ARG A 1094 45.39 29.08 -11.11
N LEU A 1095 45.14 29.42 -12.38
CA LEU A 1095 43.96 28.94 -13.10
C LEU A 1095 43.96 27.40 -13.20
N ASP A 1096 45.10 26.80 -13.53
CA ASP A 1096 45.26 25.35 -13.58
C ASP A 1096 44.97 24.70 -12.22
N GLU A 1097 45.37 25.32 -11.10
CA GLU A 1097 45.02 24.87 -9.75
C GLU A 1097 43.53 25.05 -9.41
N LEU A 1098 42.89 26.13 -9.88
CA LEU A 1098 41.44 26.34 -9.74
C LEU A 1098 40.66 25.24 -10.49
N LEU A 1099 41.04 24.96 -11.74
CA LEU A 1099 40.42 23.90 -12.54
C LEU A 1099 40.66 22.52 -11.91
N ARG A 1100 41.86 22.24 -11.40
CA ARG A 1100 42.13 21.00 -10.65
C ARG A 1100 41.30 20.93 -9.38
N THR A 1101 41.05 22.05 -8.71
CA THR A 1101 40.20 22.11 -7.52
C THR A 1101 38.74 21.78 -7.87
N GLU A 1102 38.22 22.31 -8.97
CA GLU A 1102 36.89 21.90 -9.47
C GLU A 1102 36.87 20.41 -9.86
N LYS A 1103 37.92 19.91 -10.52
CA LYS A 1103 38.02 18.48 -10.86
C LYS A 1103 38.07 17.60 -9.62
N ARG A 1104 38.85 17.98 -8.60
CA ARG A 1104 38.86 17.31 -7.28
C ARG A 1104 37.48 17.33 -6.65
N ARG A 1105 36.76 18.45 -6.74
CA ARG A 1105 35.39 18.56 -6.19
C ARG A 1105 34.42 17.64 -6.92
N GLN A 1106 34.47 17.58 -8.25
CA GLN A 1106 33.68 16.65 -9.05
C GLN A 1106 34.01 15.19 -8.69
N LEU A 1107 35.30 14.82 -8.68
CA LEU A 1107 35.75 13.47 -8.33
C LEU A 1107 35.43 13.09 -6.87
N ALA A 1108 35.51 14.04 -5.93
CA ALA A 1108 35.15 13.83 -4.53
C ALA A 1108 33.65 13.57 -4.36
N ARG A 1109 32.80 14.31 -5.07
CA ARG A 1109 31.34 14.08 -5.09
C ARG A 1109 30.98 12.79 -5.82
N ALA A 1110 31.77 12.41 -6.82
CA ALA A 1110 31.64 11.17 -7.58
C ALA A 1110 32.05 9.90 -6.81
N GLY A 1111 32.68 10.06 -5.64
CA GLY A 1111 33.06 8.94 -4.78
C GLY A 1111 34.33 8.19 -5.20
N GLY A 1112 35.03 8.64 -6.24
CA GLY A 1112 36.28 8.03 -6.74
C GLY A 1112 37.54 8.40 -5.93
N GLU A 1113 38.65 7.71 -6.19
CA GLU A 1113 39.97 8.16 -5.73
C GLU A 1113 40.26 9.55 -6.29
N VAL A 1114 40.60 10.49 -5.41
CA VAL A 1114 41.02 11.83 -5.81
C VAL A 1114 42.54 11.87 -5.72
N PRO A 1115 43.25 11.73 -6.84
CA PRO A 1115 44.71 11.85 -6.81
C PRO A 1115 45.09 13.25 -6.33
N ALA A 1116 46.24 13.35 -5.64
CA ALA A 1116 46.75 14.62 -5.12
C ALA A 1116 46.85 15.71 -6.21
N ARG A 1117 47.06 15.28 -7.46
CA ARG A 1117 47.07 16.13 -8.66
C ARG A 1117 46.28 15.46 -9.79
N PRO A 1118 44.98 15.77 -9.97
CA PRO A 1118 44.19 15.17 -11.05
C PRO A 1118 44.63 15.70 -12.42
N VAL A 1119 44.62 14.80 -13.40
CA VAL A 1119 44.82 15.14 -14.81
C VAL A 1119 43.52 15.75 -15.34
N ILE A 1120 43.62 16.85 -16.09
CA ILE A 1120 42.48 17.51 -16.74
C ILE A 1120 42.53 17.14 -18.22
N GLU A 1121 41.53 16.39 -18.67
CA GLU A 1121 41.37 16.05 -20.08
C GLU A 1121 40.86 17.25 -20.89
N ALA A 1122 41.25 17.36 -22.16
CA ALA A 1122 40.88 18.49 -23.02
C ALA A 1122 39.34 18.64 -23.16
N ALA A 1123 38.61 17.51 -23.19
CA ALA A 1123 37.16 17.47 -23.30
C ALA A 1123 36.42 18.03 -22.05
N GLU A 1124 37.05 17.98 -20.88
CA GLU A 1124 36.44 18.38 -19.61
C GLU A 1124 36.75 19.82 -19.21
N ARG A 1125 37.80 20.41 -19.80
CA ARG A 1125 38.32 21.74 -19.47
C ARG A 1125 37.23 22.81 -19.50
N GLU A 1126 36.39 22.84 -20.55
CA GLU A 1126 35.33 23.85 -20.65
C GLU A 1126 34.28 23.75 -19.54
N ALA A 1127 33.89 22.52 -19.16
CA ALA A 1127 32.91 22.30 -18.11
C ALA A 1127 33.44 22.75 -16.75
N LEU A 1128 34.71 22.43 -16.45
CA LEU A 1128 35.40 22.87 -15.25
C LEU A 1128 35.54 24.39 -15.19
N LEU A 1129 35.82 25.04 -16.33
CA LEU A 1129 36.00 26.49 -16.42
C LEU A 1129 34.68 27.25 -16.16
N ARG A 1130 33.56 26.74 -16.69
CA ARG A 1130 32.21 27.27 -16.40
C ARG A 1130 31.86 27.19 -14.90
N GLU A 1131 32.17 26.07 -14.26
CA GLU A 1131 31.88 25.87 -12.83
C GLU A 1131 32.79 26.75 -11.95
N ALA A 1132 34.09 26.83 -12.28
CA ALA A 1132 35.04 27.72 -11.61
C ALA A 1132 34.59 29.19 -11.71
N TYR A 1133 34.15 29.64 -12.89
CA TYR A 1133 33.62 30.99 -13.09
C TYR A 1133 32.34 31.24 -12.29
N ARG A 1134 31.39 30.27 -12.26
CA ARG A 1134 30.16 30.36 -11.47
C ARG A 1134 30.44 30.55 -9.98
N ARG A 1135 31.48 29.92 -9.44
CA ARG A 1135 31.85 29.97 -8.02
C ARG A 1135 32.78 31.10 -7.65
N ALA A 1136 33.60 31.59 -8.58
CA ALA A 1136 34.54 32.67 -8.32
C ALA A 1136 33.82 33.91 -7.78
N ASP A 1137 34.36 34.47 -6.71
CA ASP A 1137 33.92 35.74 -6.13
C ASP A 1137 34.51 36.91 -6.92
N ILE A 1138 34.00 37.09 -8.13
CA ILE A 1138 34.40 38.14 -9.06
C ILE A 1138 33.16 38.89 -9.54
N PRO A 1139 33.26 40.19 -9.85
CA PRO A 1139 32.16 40.96 -10.40
C PRO A 1139 31.74 40.38 -11.76
N LYS A 1140 30.61 39.66 -11.77
CA LYS A 1140 30.04 39.03 -12.97
C LYS A 1140 29.18 40.04 -13.74
N PRO A 1141 29.30 40.14 -15.08
CA PRO A 1141 28.42 40.99 -15.89
C PRO A 1141 26.97 40.57 -15.65
N ARG A 1142 26.06 41.53 -15.41
CA ARG A 1142 24.64 41.25 -15.19
C ARG A 1142 23.80 41.71 -16.39
N ASN A 1143 22.71 41.01 -16.66
CA ASN A 1143 21.69 41.46 -17.61
C ASN A 1143 20.82 42.57 -16.98
N PHE A 1144 19.93 43.16 -17.77
CA PHE A 1144 19.04 44.25 -17.35
C PHE A 1144 18.15 43.94 -16.13
N ILE A 1145 17.96 42.66 -15.79
CA ILE A 1145 17.12 42.18 -14.69
C ILE A 1145 17.97 41.78 -13.46
N GLY A 1146 19.27 42.12 -13.46
CA GLY A 1146 20.17 41.88 -12.33
C GLY A 1146 20.69 40.43 -12.21
N ILE A 1147 20.46 39.58 -13.20
CA ILE A 1147 20.95 38.18 -13.24
C ILE A 1147 22.31 38.16 -13.94
N ALA A 1148 23.27 37.38 -13.44
CA ALA A 1148 24.57 37.21 -14.09
C ALA A 1148 24.41 36.66 -15.53
N LYS A 1149 25.03 37.33 -16.51
CA LYS A 1149 25.02 36.97 -17.93
C LYS A 1149 25.90 35.74 -18.16
N ASP A 1150 25.39 34.76 -18.90
CA ASP A 1150 26.19 33.64 -19.40
C ASP A 1150 27.04 34.13 -20.58
N ILE A 1151 28.36 34.10 -20.42
CA ILE A 1151 29.35 34.65 -21.37
C ILE A 1151 30.15 33.51 -22.02
N PRO A 1152 30.71 33.70 -23.24
CA PRO A 1152 31.54 32.67 -23.87
C PRO A 1152 32.72 32.20 -22.99
N VAL A 1153 33.10 30.92 -23.10
CA VAL A 1153 34.20 30.31 -22.31
C VAL A 1153 35.51 31.11 -22.33
N PRO A 1154 35.95 31.68 -23.49
CA PRO A 1154 37.16 32.51 -23.51
C PRO A 1154 37.04 33.80 -22.66
N GLU A 1155 35.84 34.40 -22.59
CA GLU A 1155 35.60 35.57 -21.73
C GLU A 1155 35.59 35.17 -20.25
N MET A 1156 35.06 33.99 -19.91
CA MET A 1156 35.14 33.44 -18.54
C MET A 1156 36.60 33.23 -18.13
N GLU A 1157 37.43 32.65 -19.00
CA GLU A 1157 38.85 32.40 -18.77
C GLU A 1157 39.61 33.73 -18.57
N ALA A 1158 39.33 34.73 -19.42
CA ALA A 1158 39.90 36.05 -19.29
C ALA A 1158 39.54 36.74 -17.96
N LEU A 1159 38.29 36.66 -17.52
CA LEU A 1159 37.87 37.22 -16.23
C LEU A 1159 38.49 36.48 -15.04
N LEU A 1160 38.60 35.15 -15.10
CA LEU A 1160 39.25 34.36 -14.08
C LEU A 1160 40.75 34.71 -13.97
N LEU A 1161 41.46 34.83 -15.11
CA LEU A 1161 42.87 35.23 -15.15
C LEU A 1161 43.08 36.67 -14.68
N ALA A 1162 42.23 37.61 -15.11
CA ALA A 1162 42.31 39.02 -14.72
C ALA A 1162 42.12 39.22 -13.20
N ALA A 1163 41.32 38.36 -12.55
CA ALA A 1163 41.15 38.38 -11.10
C ALA A 1163 42.38 37.87 -10.32
N GLN A 1164 43.30 37.15 -10.97
CA GLN A 1164 44.52 36.65 -10.33
C GLN A 1164 45.66 37.68 -10.48
N VAL A 1165 45.80 38.61 -9.54
CA VAL A 1165 46.93 39.55 -9.52
C VAL A 1165 47.98 39.03 -8.53
N PRO A 1166 49.21 38.68 -8.95
CA PRO A 1166 50.26 38.30 -8.02
C PRO A 1166 50.66 39.53 -7.19
N ASP A 1167 50.49 39.43 -5.88
CA ASP A 1167 50.99 40.41 -4.93
C ASP A 1167 52.44 40.06 -4.50
N GLU A 1168 53.07 40.98 -3.78
CA GLU A 1168 54.44 40.79 -3.28
C GLU A 1168 54.55 39.53 -2.40
N GLN A 1169 53.48 39.22 -1.66
CA GLN A 1169 53.39 38.05 -0.81
C GLN A 1169 53.40 36.74 -1.62
N ALA A 1170 52.60 36.64 -2.68
CA ALA A 1170 52.55 35.47 -3.54
C ALA A 1170 53.92 35.16 -4.16
N MET A 1171 54.66 36.19 -4.54
CA MET A 1171 56.03 36.03 -5.05
C MET A 1171 56.99 35.58 -3.95
N ARG A 1172 56.84 36.09 -2.74
CA ARG A 1172 57.64 35.66 -1.58
C ARG A 1172 57.40 34.20 -1.24
N GLU A 1173 56.15 33.77 -1.20
CA GLU A 1173 55.77 32.38 -0.99
C GLU A 1173 56.33 31.47 -2.09
N LEU A 1174 56.29 31.91 -3.35
CA LEU A 1174 56.88 31.18 -4.48
C LEU A 1174 58.40 31.02 -4.34
N ALA A 1175 59.11 32.11 -4.01
CA ALA A 1175 60.55 32.09 -3.78
C ALA A 1175 60.94 31.15 -2.63
N VAL A 1176 60.23 31.24 -1.49
CA VAL A 1176 60.44 30.36 -0.33
C VAL A 1176 60.18 28.90 -0.72
N ALA A 1177 59.05 28.61 -1.40
CA ALA A 1177 58.70 27.26 -1.81
C ALA A 1177 59.77 26.62 -2.72
N ARG A 1178 60.37 27.40 -3.63
CA ARG A 1178 61.49 26.92 -4.46
C ARG A 1178 62.72 26.59 -3.63
N ALA A 1179 63.12 27.48 -2.71
CA ALA A 1179 64.26 27.25 -1.84
C ALA A 1179 64.07 26.02 -0.93
N VAL A 1180 62.86 25.83 -0.39
CA VAL A 1180 62.48 24.65 0.38
C VAL A 1180 62.55 23.39 -0.47
N ALA A 1181 61.99 23.39 -1.68
CA ALA A 1181 62.04 22.23 -2.58
C ALA A 1181 63.48 21.77 -2.87
N VAL A 1182 64.39 22.73 -3.09
CA VAL A 1182 65.83 22.47 -3.25
C VAL A 1182 66.43 21.89 -1.96
N LYS A 1183 66.15 22.50 -0.80
CA LYS A 1183 66.64 22.03 0.50
C LYS A 1183 66.20 20.60 0.81
N GLU A 1184 64.91 20.30 0.65
CA GLU A 1184 64.34 18.98 0.90
C GLU A 1184 64.98 17.90 0.02
N HIS A 1185 65.23 18.21 -1.25
CA HIS A 1185 65.91 17.29 -2.15
C HIS A 1185 67.35 17.02 -1.72
N LEU A 1186 68.09 18.06 -1.30
CA LEU A 1186 69.46 17.92 -0.81
C LEU A 1186 69.54 17.14 0.52
N LEU A 1187 68.60 17.34 1.44
CA LEU A 1187 68.54 16.59 2.70
C LEU A 1187 68.22 15.11 2.49
N ARG A 1188 67.38 14.77 1.50
CA ARG A 1188 67.13 13.37 1.09
C ARG A 1188 68.40 12.64 0.64
N GLN A 1189 69.42 13.37 0.19
CA GLN A 1189 70.73 12.84 -0.18
C GLN A 1189 71.71 12.76 1.01
N GLN A 1190 71.21 12.70 2.26
CA GLN A 1190 71.99 12.53 3.49
C GLN A 1190 72.95 13.68 3.84
N LEU A 1191 72.71 14.90 3.33
CA LEU A 1191 73.48 16.07 3.79
C LEU A 1191 73.12 16.42 5.25
N ALA A 1192 74.10 16.76 6.08
CA ALA A 1192 73.86 17.17 7.46
C ALA A 1192 73.08 18.49 7.50
N GLU A 1193 71.98 18.52 8.28
CA GLU A 1193 71.04 19.64 8.30
C GLU A 1193 71.68 20.94 8.84
N ASP A 1194 72.62 20.85 9.79
CA ASP A 1194 73.35 22.01 10.34
C ASP A 1194 74.20 22.76 9.30
N ARG A 1195 74.42 22.16 8.12
CA ARG A 1195 75.22 22.73 7.03
C ARG A 1195 74.39 23.40 5.94
N VAL A 1196 73.07 23.24 5.96
CA VAL A 1196 72.16 23.82 4.96
C VAL A 1196 71.24 24.83 5.62
N PHE A 1197 71.25 26.06 5.11
CA PHE A 1197 70.44 27.19 5.59
C PHE A 1197 69.53 27.67 4.48
N LEU A 1198 68.35 28.17 4.84
CA LEU A 1198 67.59 29.03 3.95
C LEU A 1198 68.06 30.47 4.12
N GLY A 1199 68.11 31.23 3.02
CA GLY A 1199 68.29 32.68 3.05
C GLY A 1199 66.98 33.42 2.83
N ALA A 1200 66.97 34.73 3.09
CA ALA A 1200 65.83 35.58 2.79
C ALA A 1200 65.46 35.52 1.30
N PRO A 1201 64.18 35.32 0.96
CA PRO A 1201 63.74 35.30 -0.43
C PRO A 1201 63.97 36.66 -1.10
N ARG A 1202 64.43 36.65 -2.35
CA ARG A 1202 64.62 37.87 -3.14
C ARG A 1202 63.47 38.08 -4.10
N LEU A 1203 62.92 39.29 -4.09
CA LEU A 1203 61.86 39.71 -4.98
C LEU A 1203 62.42 40.70 -5.99
N GLY A 1204 62.32 40.39 -7.29
CA GLY A 1204 62.70 41.32 -8.34
C GLY A 1204 61.70 42.48 -8.45
N SER A 1205 62.20 43.72 -8.50
CA SER A 1205 61.38 44.93 -8.68
C SER A 1205 61.21 45.30 -10.16
N ALA A 1206 60.09 45.94 -10.47
CA ALA A 1206 59.79 46.48 -11.79
C ALA A 1206 60.82 47.57 -12.16
N GLY A 1207 61.75 47.25 -13.07
CA GLY A 1207 62.67 48.23 -13.66
C GLY A 1207 64.16 47.87 -13.70
N GLN A 1208 64.62 46.76 -13.11
CA GLN A 1208 66.02 46.33 -13.29
C GLN A 1208 66.17 45.43 -14.52
N GLY A 1209 66.78 45.99 -15.56
CA GLY A 1209 67.09 45.32 -16.82
C GLY A 1209 68.21 44.30 -16.68
N GLU A 1210 67.87 43.10 -16.19
CA GLU A 1210 68.46 41.82 -16.58
C GLU A 1210 67.47 40.75 -16.15
N ALA A 1211 67.12 39.84 -17.06
CA ALA A 1211 66.09 38.83 -16.85
C ALA A 1211 66.45 37.90 -15.68
N THR A 1212 66.02 38.25 -14.47
CA THR A 1212 66.01 37.37 -13.30
C THR A 1212 64.97 36.29 -13.57
N LYS A 1213 65.45 35.18 -14.14
CA LYS A 1213 64.66 33.99 -14.43
C LYS A 1213 64.20 33.35 -13.11
N ALA A 1214 63.10 32.62 -13.16
CA ALA A 1214 62.64 31.76 -12.08
C ALA A 1214 63.77 30.81 -11.66
N GLN A 1215 64.41 31.05 -10.51
CA GLN A 1215 65.61 30.30 -10.11
C GLN A 1215 65.81 30.29 -8.58
N VAL A 1216 66.70 29.41 -8.13
CA VAL A 1216 67.24 29.34 -6.77
C VAL A 1216 68.76 29.47 -6.84
N GLU A 1217 69.33 30.36 -6.03
CA GLU A 1217 70.77 30.55 -5.90
C GLU A 1217 71.32 29.71 -4.72
N LEU A 1218 72.46 29.05 -4.96
CA LEU A 1218 73.21 28.25 -4.01
C LEU A 1218 74.49 28.99 -3.59
N GLN A 1219 74.52 29.51 -2.36
CA GLN A 1219 75.65 30.27 -1.83
C GLN A 1219 76.48 29.41 -0.88
N LEU A 1220 77.79 29.30 -1.14
CA LEU A 1220 78.72 28.51 -0.31
C LEU A 1220 79.48 29.41 0.65
N ALA A 1221 79.62 28.97 1.90
CA ALA A 1221 80.45 29.62 2.91
C ALA A 1221 81.29 28.60 3.68
N ALA A 1222 82.46 29.01 4.21
CA ALA A 1222 83.24 28.16 5.11
C ALA A 1222 82.58 28.08 6.51
N ARG A 1223 82.74 26.94 7.19
CA ARG A 1223 82.16 26.66 8.52
C ARG A 1223 82.75 27.55 9.61
#